data_AF-D8TJ34-F1
#
_entry.id   AF-D8TJ34-F1
#
_cell.length_a   1.000
_cell.length_b   1.000
_cell.length_c   1.000
_cell.angle_alpha   90.00
_cell.angle_beta   90.00
_cell.angle_gamma   90.00
#
_symmetry.space_group_name_H-M   'P 1'
#
loop_
_entity.id
_entity.type
_entity.pdbx_description
1 polymer ?
#
loop_
_entity_poly.entity_id
_entity_poly.type
_entity_poly.pdbx_seq_one_letter_code
_entity_poly.pdbx_strand_id
1 'polypeptide(L)'
;MDAAPSPPLEYQPGFGNELCSEALPGALPHGQNNPKACPYGLYAEQLSGTHFTAPRAANRRSWLYRIRPSVTHEPFHPINFPNESLTADFSAGAVTPNQLRWRPFPVPSEPVDWVRGLFTLCGSGRASSKEGFAIHMYVATESMTTSSLTNADGDMLLVPEQGALRLKTEFGLLDVAPGEIAVLPRGVRFAVELHNGAARGYVLETFQGHFALPDLGPIGANGLANPRDFLHPVAWYEDVEGVSYSVLQKLEGQLFVATQSFSPFNVVAWHGNYVPYKYDLARFCPMNAVAFDHPDPSIFTVLTVPSYTPGAPPTADFVIFPPRWLVAEHTFRPPYYHRNCASEFMGLIRGQYEAKQDGGFLPGGASLHLCMTPHGPDTATYERAAAGGACTASADGPAHLGHETLAFMFETSAIPRVTPAALSCPSVDRDYYKCWGPTPQQHHQHHHHHQQHQQPVGEEAPPKAEADGSGGASGGPLPQWNAQPVWDVLNYYFSWDADEDEDEEVALVAMFAGIVMMPAKRRVGDQLVELQKVHADLHAQLTAIEQSDDYQKAASLLASDPLARLNKKKFSTAMGHAWDTYVSLKNQMASVCANIAQLEMTMEQPAMKVLVSDKSGRVMERPFKDLDYVNDSWVNKLGKEHKALKRENRELNQIYHAFQKVNRNLEDEREARRDEAPPEQIEELEKATNDAITEDAFAASFWERAGRLVAPSHRGLLAESQAFAASSRAASTKKVYANPWEGFKSWCRAGGYCYLPASPVVVGMYLTTVAKTASSYSTVKLASAAIFMQHDLACEGVNPTKHPFCKAVRAAAKHLLGTAVLNQNAALKVITKIRARMSAAPDALGAALSAQQRLLERGRLLRAPAPAAAAAGS
;
A
#
# COMPACT_ATOMS: atom_id res chain seq x y z
N MET A 1 -7.24 54.88 10.13
CA MET A 1 -7.58 54.65 11.55
C MET A 1 -7.08 53.27 11.85
N ASP A 2 -5.96 53.14 12.55
CA ASP A 2 -5.37 51.84 12.80
C ASP A 2 -6.25 51.15 13.85
N ALA A 3 -6.94 50.09 13.44
CA ALA A 3 -7.71 49.28 14.37
C ALA A 3 -6.74 48.71 15.41
N ALA A 4 -7.12 48.75 16.69
CA ALA A 4 -6.33 48.11 17.73
C ALA A 4 -6.11 46.63 17.36
N PRO A 5 -4.88 46.09 17.50
CA PRO A 5 -4.60 44.73 17.10
C PRO A 5 -5.54 43.78 17.84
N SER A 6 -6.20 42.90 17.09
CA SER A 6 -7.07 41.87 17.66
C SER A 6 -6.29 41.05 18.70
N PRO A 7 -6.92 40.64 19.82
CA PRO A 7 -6.26 39.78 20.78
C PRO A 7 -5.78 38.48 20.10
N PRO A 8 -4.62 37.93 20.52
CA PRO A 8 -4.09 36.71 19.93
C PRO A 8 -5.09 35.55 20.11
N LEU A 9 -5.26 34.76 19.05
CA LEU A 9 -6.16 33.60 19.07
C LEU A 9 -5.67 32.52 20.05
N GLU A 10 -6.61 31.91 20.76
CA GLU A 10 -6.36 30.76 21.63
C GLU A 10 -6.44 29.44 20.84
N TYR A 11 -5.66 28.44 21.27
CA TYR A 11 -5.55 27.15 20.60
C TYR A 11 -5.44 25.99 21.59
N GLN A 12 -5.91 24.81 21.19
CA GLN A 12 -5.73 23.56 21.94
C GLN A 12 -4.54 22.75 21.39
N PRO A 13 -3.54 22.40 22.21
CA PRO A 13 -2.38 21.62 21.75
C PRO A 13 -2.66 20.11 21.70
N GLY A 14 -1.98 19.42 20.78
CA GLY A 14 -1.81 17.96 20.80
C GLY A 14 -2.39 17.23 19.59
N PHE A 15 -1.51 16.83 18.67
CA PHE A 15 -1.85 16.07 17.47
C PHE A 15 -2.66 14.80 17.77
N GLY A 16 -3.82 14.66 17.10
CA GLY A 16 -4.65 13.46 17.17
C GLY A 16 -5.45 13.25 18.46
N ASN A 17 -5.47 14.26 19.35
CA ASN A 17 -6.30 14.26 20.56
C ASN A 17 -7.81 14.14 20.24
N GLU A 18 -8.57 13.57 21.17
CA GLU A 18 -10.02 13.78 21.25
C GLU A 18 -10.26 15.08 22.03
N LEU A 19 -10.52 16.16 21.31
CA LEU A 19 -10.65 17.52 21.83
C LEU A 19 -12.12 17.87 22.07
N CYS A 20 -12.36 18.86 22.94
CA CYS A 20 -13.67 19.44 23.20
C CYS A 20 -13.53 20.96 23.19
N SER A 21 -14.48 21.68 22.58
CA SER A 21 -14.48 23.15 22.59
C SER A 21 -15.90 23.70 22.53
N GLU A 22 -16.15 24.78 23.26
CA GLU A 22 -17.42 25.49 23.25
C GLU A 22 -17.21 27.00 23.38
N ALA A 23 -17.88 27.77 22.52
CA ALA A 23 -17.89 29.23 22.54
C ALA A 23 -18.90 29.79 23.57
N LEU A 24 -19.92 28.98 23.93
CA LEU A 24 -20.89 29.29 24.98
C LEU A 24 -20.83 28.21 26.09
N PRO A 25 -20.80 28.57 27.38
CA PRO A 25 -20.66 27.59 28.46
C PRO A 25 -21.79 26.55 28.51
N GLY A 26 -21.43 25.26 28.50
CA GLY A 26 -22.39 24.16 28.50
C GLY A 26 -23.12 23.96 27.16
N ALA A 27 -22.56 24.44 26.05
CA ALA A 27 -23.10 24.17 24.72
C ALA A 27 -22.84 22.71 24.28
N LEU A 28 -21.79 22.06 24.80
CA LEU A 28 -21.58 20.63 24.63
C LEU A 28 -22.60 19.80 25.45
N PRO A 29 -23.33 18.85 24.85
CA PRO A 29 -24.20 17.96 25.60
C PRO A 29 -23.40 17.03 26.52
N HIS A 30 -23.78 16.98 27.80
CA HIS A 30 -23.08 16.17 28.79
C HIS A 30 -23.43 14.68 28.70
N GLY A 31 -22.42 13.82 28.53
CA GLY A 31 -22.53 12.36 28.61
C GLY A 31 -23.15 11.64 27.40
N GLN A 32 -23.51 12.37 26.34
CA GLN A 32 -24.05 11.82 25.10
C GLN A 32 -23.82 12.77 23.91
N ASN A 33 -23.82 12.25 22.68
CA ASN A 33 -23.62 13.10 21.48
C ASN A 33 -24.94 13.58 20.86
N ASN A 34 -26.00 12.79 20.98
CA ASN A 34 -27.30 13.06 20.36
C ASN A 34 -28.39 13.19 21.43
N PRO A 35 -28.52 14.36 22.08
CA PRO A 35 -29.65 14.63 22.97
C PRO A 35 -30.94 14.86 22.17
N LYS A 36 -32.10 14.63 22.81
CA LYS A 36 -33.41 14.92 22.19
C LYS A 36 -33.60 16.43 21.90
N ALA A 37 -32.97 17.27 22.71
CA ALA A 37 -32.82 18.69 22.48
C ALA A 37 -31.40 19.06 22.90
N CYS A 38 -30.61 19.63 22.00
CA CYS A 38 -29.27 20.11 22.35
C CYS A 38 -29.36 21.34 23.26
N PRO A 39 -28.31 21.62 24.05
CA PRO A 39 -28.12 22.94 24.65
C PRO A 39 -28.30 24.05 23.62
N TYR A 40 -28.83 25.20 24.05
CA TYR A 40 -29.14 26.35 23.21
C TYR A 40 -30.07 26.10 22.00
N GLY A 41 -30.68 24.91 21.87
CA GLY A 41 -31.51 24.54 20.71
C GLY A 41 -30.70 24.20 19.45
N LEU A 42 -29.40 23.94 19.59
CA LEU A 42 -28.49 23.64 18.48
C LEU A 42 -28.84 22.33 17.76
N TYR A 43 -28.33 22.17 16.54
CA TYR A 43 -28.36 20.91 15.79
C TYR A 43 -27.07 20.13 16.02
N ALA A 44 -27.18 18.85 16.39
CA ALA A 44 -26.06 17.93 16.42
C ALA A 44 -25.80 17.36 15.02
N GLU A 45 -24.57 17.52 14.53
CA GLU A 45 -24.12 17.06 13.22
C GLU A 45 -22.81 16.29 13.38
N GLN A 46 -22.61 15.19 12.64
CA GLN A 46 -21.36 14.42 12.70
C GLN A 46 -20.60 14.49 11.38
N LEU A 47 -19.40 15.07 11.44
CA LEU A 47 -18.41 14.96 10.36
C LEU A 47 -17.59 13.68 10.56
N SER A 48 -17.65 12.77 9.59
CA SER A 48 -16.93 11.49 9.62
C SER A 48 -15.82 11.47 8.58
N GLY A 49 -14.57 11.69 9.00
CA GLY A 49 -13.40 11.64 8.11
C GLY A 49 -13.08 10.21 7.64
N THR A 50 -13.34 9.22 8.50
CA THR A 50 -13.13 7.79 8.19
C THR A 50 -14.42 6.98 8.24
N HIS A 51 -14.42 5.80 7.61
CA HIS A 51 -15.46 4.78 7.82
C HIS A 51 -15.68 4.47 9.30
N PHE A 52 -16.95 4.31 9.72
CA PHE A 52 -17.32 4.06 11.12
C PHE A 52 -16.59 2.89 11.79
N THR A 53 -16.21 1.87 11.02
CA THR A 53 -15.51 0.66 11.48
C THR A 53 -13.99 0.78 11.48
N ALA A 54 -13.42 1.94 11.15
CA ALA A 54 -11.98 2.19 11.24
C ALA A 54 -11.48 1.90 12.67
N PRO A 55 -10.34 1.20 12.85
CA PRO A 55 -9.75 0.93 14.16
C PRO A 55 -9.54 2.23 14.94
N ARG A 56 -9.72 2.21 16.27
CA ARG A 56 -9.75 3.44 17.10
C ARG A 56 -8.58 4.40 16.87
N ALA A 57 -7.36 3.90 16.65
CA ALA A 57 -6.18 4.73 16.37
C ALA A 57 -6.28 5.50 15.03
N ALA A 58 -6.92 4.91 14.02
CA ALA A 58 -7.12 5.49 12.70
C ALA A 58 -8.48 6.19 12.55
N ASN A 59 -9.44 5.93 13.42
CA ASN A 59 -10.78 6.52 13.34
C ASN A 59 -10.72 8.04 13.51
N ARG A 60 -11.35 8.79 12.61
CA ARG A 60 -11.44 10.25 12.61
C ARG A 60 -12.89 10.70 12.47
N ARG A 61 -13.41 11.39 13.49
CA ARG A 61 -14.77 11.95 13.49
C ARG A 61 -14.93 13.06 14.52
N SER A 62 -15.76 14.05 14.18
CA SER A 62 -16.12 15.16 15.06
C SER A 62 -17.64 15.38 15.09
N TRP A 63 -18.15 15.78 16.25
CA TRP A 63 -19.51 16.23 16.49
C TRP A 63 -19.53 17.75 16.55
N LEU A 64 -20.41 18.37 15.77
CA LEU A 64 -20.61 19.81 15.66
C LEU A 64 -22.00 20.15 16.22
N TYR A 65 -22.09 21.15 17.08
CA TYR A 65 -23.34 21.67 17.64
C TYR A 65 -23.54 23.07 17.09
N ARG A 66 -24.43 23.18 16.10
CA ARG A 66 -24.51 24.33 15.17
C ARG A 66 -25.89 24.95 15.07
N ILE A 67 -25.95 26.23 14.72
CA ILE A 67 -27.20 27.03 14.68
C ILE A 67 -28.13 26.56 13.56
N ARG A 68 -27.58 26.29 12.37
CA ARG A 68 -28.28 25.69 11.22
C ARG A 68 -27.45 24.51 10.70
N PRO A 69 -28.05 23.36 10.34
CA PRO A 69 -27.32 22.20 9.83
C PRO A 69 -26.77 22.44 8.42
N SER A 70 -25.66 21.78 8.07
CA SER A 70 -24.95 21.94 6.80
C SER A 70 -25.79 21.65 5.56
N VAL A 71 -26.87 20.87 5.71
CA VAL A 71 -27.82 20.46 4.65
C VAL A 71 -28.75 21.59 4.21
N THR A 72 -28.80 22.72 4.93
CA THR A 72 -29.66 23.86 4.58
C THR A 72 -28.98 24.79 3.57
N HIS A 73 -29.03 24.42 2.29
CA HIS A 73 -28.53 25.22 1.16
C HIS A 73 -29.39 24.97 -0.10
N GLU A 74 -29.28 25.85 -1.10
CA GLU A 74 -29.80 25.62 -2.45
C GLU A 74 -29.07 24.46 -3.15
N PRO A 75 -29.63 23.82 -4.18
CA PRO A 75 -28.91 22.79 -4.95
C PRO A 75 -27.55 23.27 -5.43
N PHE A 76 -26.55 22.37 -5.42
CA PHE A 76 -25.24 22.65 -5.99
C PHE A 76 -25.34 22.69 -7.52
N HIS A 77 -24.75 23.71 -8.13
CA HIS A 77 -24.63 23.88 -9.57
C HIS A 77 -23.15 23.92 -9.98
N PRO A 78 -22.74 23.26 -11.08
CA PRO A 78 -21.36 23.33 -11.57
C PRO A 78 -21.04 24.75 -12.00
N ILE A 79 -19.80 25.19 -11.75
CA ILE A 79 -19.31 26.48 -12.22
C ILE A 79 -17.94 26.34 -12.88
N ASN A 80 -17.86 26.86 -14.12
CA ASN A 80 -16.62 26.97 -14.84
C ASN A 80 -15.83 28.14 -14.27
N PHE A 81 -14.85 27.85 -13.42
CA PHE A 81 -13.82 28.84 -13.12
C PHE A 81 -12.94 29.05 -14.37
N PRO A 82 -12.49 30.28 -14.68
CA PRO A 82 -11.62 30.55 -15.82
C PRO A 82 -10.26 29.83 -15.77
N ASN A 83 -9.93 29.25 -14.62
CA ASN A 83 -8.67 28.59 -14.34
C ASN A 83 -8.82 27.07 -14.54
N GLU A 84 -8.68 26.62 -15.78
CA GLU A 84 -8.72 25.21 -16.21
C GLU A 84 -7.59 24.33 -15.60
N SER A 85 -6.75 24.88 -14.73
CA SER A 85 -5.65 24.11 -14.12
C SER A 85 -6.12 23.13 -13.04
N LEU A 86 -7.27 23.35 -12.41
CA LEU A 86 -7.76 22.47 -11.34
C LEU A 86 -8.19 21.11 -11.90
N THR A 87 -7.45 20.07 -11.50
CA THR A 87 -7.78 18.67 -11.82
C THR A 87 -7.61 17.78 -10.60
N ALA A 88 -8.35 16.67 -10.59
CA ALA A 88 -8.17 15.57 -9.65
C ALA A 88 -8.20 14.19 -10.34
N ASP A 89 -7.99 14.14 -11.66
CA ASP A 89 -7.61 12.91 -12.39
C ASP A 89 -6.35 13.20 -13.20
N PHE A 90 -5.29 12.43 -12.95
CA PHE A 90 -3.98 12.63 -13.55
C PHE A 90 -3.66 11.67 -14.69
N SER A 91 -4.61 10.81 -15.11
CA SER A 91 -4.42 9.82 -16.18
C SER A 91 -3.98 10.45 -17.52
N ALA A 92 -4.55 11.61 -17.88
CA ALA A 92 -4.20 12.38 -19.07
C ALA A 92 -3.05 13.39 -18.89
N GLY A 93 -2.44 13.45 -17.70
CA GLY A 93 -1.35 14.39 -17.41
C GLY A 93 -0.05 14.03 -18.15
N ALA A 94 0.76 15.04 -18.44
CA ALA A 94 1.97 14.89 -19.24
C ALA A 94 3.10 14.18 -18.48
N VAL A 95 3.98 13.52 -19.24
CA VAL A 95 5.16 12.81 -18.75
C VAL A 95 6.41 13.45 -19.33
N THR A 96 7.44 13.62 -18.50
CA THR A 96 8.77 14.05 -18.93
C THR A 96 9.80 13.42 -17.99
N PRO A 97 10.98 12.97 -18.47
CA PRO A 97 12.07 12.52 -17.60
C PRO A 97 12.95 13.68 -17.10
N ASN A 98 12.77 14.88 -17.65
CA ASN A 98 13.62 16.05 -17.38
C ASN A 98 13.35 16.62 -15.98
N GLN A 99 14.39 17.17 -15.35
CA GLN A 99 14.24 17.98 -14.13
C GLN A 99 13.42 19.23 -14.47
N LEU A 100 12.40 19.54 -13.66
CA LEU A 100 11.62 20.76 -13.81
C LEU A 100 11.93 21.73 -12.67
N ARG A 101 11.91 23.04 -12.99
CA ARG A 101 12.00 24.13 -12.03
C ARG A 101 11.03 25.24 -12.46
N TRP A 102 10.29 25.77 -11.50
CA TRP A 102 9.41 26.92 -11.66
C TRP A 102 9.94 28.08 -10.82
N ARG A 103 10.00 29.25 -11.43
CA ARG A 103 10.24 30.53 -10.75
C ARG A 103 9.00 30.91 -9.93
N PRO A 104 9.13 31.82 -8.95
CA PRO A 104 8.00 32.24 -8.12
C PRO A 104 6.86 32.79 -8.98
N PHE A 105 5.63 32.37 -8.69
CA PHE A 105 4.47 32.82 -9.46
C PHE A 105 4.23 34.31 -9.20
N PRO A 106 4.00 35.11 -10.27
CA PRO A 106 3.75 36.55 -10.12
C PRO A 106 2.44 36.80 -9.38
N VAL A 107 2.40 37.86 -8.58
CA VAL A 107 1.15 38.34 -8.00
C VAL A 107 0.30 38.95 -9.12
N PRO A 108 -0.95 38.48 -9.34
CA PRO A 108 -1.81 39.03 -10.37
C PRO A 108 -2.21 40.47 -10.03
N SER A 109 -2.42 41.30 -11.06
CA SER A 109 -2.91 42.67 -10.88
C SER A 109 -4.43 42.74 -10.63
N GLU A 110 -5.16 41.68 -10.95
CA GLU A 110 -6.60 41.58 -10.79
C GLU A 110 -7.00 40.96 -9.43
N PRO A 111 -8.19 41.28 -8.88
CA PRO A 111 -8.70 40.68 -7.65
C PRO A 111 -8.98 39.19 -7.83
N VAL A 112 -8.26 38.35 -7.08
CA VAL A 112 -8.30 36.88 -7.13
C VAL A 112 -8.31 36.37 -5.70
N ASP A 113 -9.38 35.68 -5.31
CA ASP A 113 -9.42 34.98 -4.01
C ASP A 113 -8.59 33.69 -4.03
N TRP A 114 -8.44 33.08 -2.86
CA TRP A 114 -7.62 31.88 -2.69
C TRP A 114 -8.06 30.68 -3.55
N VAL A 115 -9.36 30.51 -3.82
CA VAL A 115 -9.86 29.40 -4.64
C VAL A 115 -9.61 29.67 -6.11
N ARG A 116 -9.88 30.90 -6.59
CA ARG A 116 -9.58 31.34 -7.96
C ARG A 116 -8.08 31.27 -8.26
N GLY A 117 -7.26 31.58 -7.26
CA GLY A 117 -5.80 31.63 -7.33
C GLY A 117 -5.08 30.29 -7.23
N LEU A 118 -5.80 29.18 -7.00
CA LEU A 118 -5.23 27.85 -6.86
C LEU A 118 -4.87 27.26 -8.25
N PHE A 119 -3.67 26.69 -8.40
CA PHE A 119 -3.13 26.20 -9.65
C PHE A 119 -2.48 24.82 -9.49
N THR A 120 -3.04 23.78 -10.12
CA THR A 120 -2.49 22.42 -10.03
C THR A 120 -1.25 22.26 -10.91
N LEU A 121 -0.11 21.97 -10.27
CA LEU A 121 1.15 21.70 -10.97
C LEU A 121 1.20 20.28 -11.50
N CYS A 122 0.95 19.31 -10.62
CA CYS A 122 1.10 17.88 -10.90
C CYS A 122 0.36 17.05 -9.86
N GLY A 123 0.25 15.75 -10.09
CA GLY A 123 -0.37 14.81 -9.16
C GLY A 123 -0.37 13.39 -9.70
N SER A 124 -0.94 12.46 -8.94
CA SER A 124 -1.04 11.06 -9.34
C SER A 124 -2.34 10.44 -8.83
N GLY A 125 -2.81 9.40 -9.49
CA GLY A 125 -4.10 8.76 -9.18
C GLY A 125 -5.32 9.61 -9.55
N ARG A 126 -6.42 9.42 -8.81
CA ARG A 126 -7.69 10.14 -9.01
C ARG A 126 -8.50 10.25 -7.71
N ALA A 127 -9.17 11.39 -7.51
CA ALA A 127 -9.99 11.63 -6.32
C ALA A 127 -11.19 10.66 -6.17
N SER A 128 -11.76 10.22 -7.29
CA SER A 128 -12.92 9.34 -7.34
C SER A 128 -12.65 7.94 -6.76
N SER A 129 -11.45 7.39 -6.98
CA SER A 129 -10.99 6.14 -6.33
C SER A 129 -10.38 6.37 -4.94
N LYS A 130 -10.25 7.63 -4.49
CA LYS A 130 -9.55 8.04 -3.26
C LYS A 130 -8.09 7.56 -3.22
N GLU A 131 -7.41 7.66 -4.35
CA GLU A 131 -6.06 7.16 -4.55
C GLU A 131 -5.15 8.27 -5.07
N GLY A 132 -3.98 8.44 -4.44
CA GLY A 132 -2.99 9.44 -4.83
C GLY A 132 -3.22 10.83 -4.25
N PHE A 133 -2.77 11.86 -4.98
CA PHE A 133 -2.56 13.22 -4.51
C PHE A 133 -2.51 14.24 -5.65
N ALA A 134 -2.64 15.53 -5.31
CA ALA A 134 -2.36 16.67 -6.17
C ALA A 134 -1.45 17.67 -5.45
N ILE A 135 -0.56 18.33 -6.20
CA ILE A 135 0.30 19.42 -5.73
C ILE A 135 -0.14 20.69 -6.44
N HIS A 136 -0.48 21.70 -5.66
CA HIS A 136 -0.91 23.01 -6.13
C HIS A 136 0.02 24.11 -5.64
N MET A 137 0.04 25.23 -6.35
CA MET A 137 0.46 26.52 -5.82
C MET A 137 -0.76 27.44 -5.77
N TYR A 138 -0.81 28.40 -4.84
CA TYR A 138 -1.85 29.42 -4.83
C TYR A 138 -1.24 30.82 -4.89
N VAL A 139 -1.93 31.76 -5.54
CA VAL A 139 -1.66 33.19 -5.45
C VAL A 139 -2.98 33.96 -5.30
N ALA A 140 -3.16 34.66 -4.19
CA ALA A 140 -4.38 35.38 -3.84
C ALA A 140 -4.10 36.87 -3.59
N THR A 141 -5.01 37.73 -3.99
CA THR A 141 -5.00 39.19 -3.76
C THR A 141 -6.25 39.69 -3.01
N GLU A 142 -7.26 38.83 -2.82
CA GLU A 142 -8.53 39.15 -2.19
C GLU A 142 -8.93 38.11 -1.12
N SER A 143 -9.59 38.57 -0.05
CA SER A 143 -10.14 37.71 1.01
C SER A 143 -11.49 37.11 0.63
N MET A 144 -11.74 35.86 1.02
CA MET A 144 -13.05 35.21 0.91
C MET A 144 -14.01 35.73 2.00
N THR A 145 -14.87 36.69 1.64
CA THR A 145 -15.75 37.39 2.61
C THR A 145 -17.12 36.73 2.75
N THR A 146 -17.83 36.49 1.64
CA THR A 146 -19.15 35.83 1.58
C THR A 146 -19.11 34.50 0.83
N SER A 147 -17.95 33.84 0.82
CA SER A 147 -17.75 32.52 0.24
C SER A 147 -16.89 31.61 1.12
N SER A 148 -17.14 30.30 1.03
CA SER A 148 -16.31 29.25 1.64
C SER A 148 -16.03 28.15 0.63
N LEU A 149 -14.96 27.39 0.86
CA LEU A 149 -14.69 26.13 0.17
C LEU A 149 -14.87 24.96 1.14
N THR A 150 -15.49 23.88 0.68
CA THR A 150 -15.28 22.53 1.23
C THR A 150 -14.66 21.65 0.16
N ASN A 151 -13.70 20.81 0.54
CA ASN A 151 -13.06 19.88 -0.37
C ASN A 151 -13.55 18.46 -0.13
N ALA A 152 -14.32 17.92 -1.07
CA ALA A 152 -14.80 16.55 -1.03
C ALA A 152 -13.76 15.54 -1.57
N ASP A 153 -12.60 15.98 -2.09
CA ASP A 153 -11.59 15.12 -2.72
C ASP A 153 -10.52 14.59 -1.76
N GLY A 154 -10.03 15.43 -0.84
CA GLY A 154 -8.89 15.09 0.01
C GLY A 154 -8.66 16.04 1.19
N ASP A 155 -7.74 15.65 2.07
CA ASP A 155 -7.17 16.56 3.06
C ASP A 155 -6.21 17.53 2.34
N MET A 156 -6.11 18.78 2.78
CA MET A 156 -5.15 19.76 2.25
C MET A 156 -4.13 20.20 3.30
N LEU A 157 -2.83 20.05 2.99
CA LEU A 157 -1.73 20.67 3.72
C LEU A 157 -1.33 21.97 3.02
N LEU A 158 -1.57 23.11 3.66
CA LEU A 158 -1.19 24.45 3.21
C LEU A 158 0.18 24.84 3.77
N VAL A 159 1.04 25.34 2.90
CA VAL A 159 2.39 25.85 3.21
C VAL A 159 2.51 27.30 2.70
N PRO A 160 2.20 28.32 3.53
CA PRO A 160 2.37 29.72 3.15
C PRO A 160 3.84 30.11 2.96
N GLU A 161 4.09 30.95 1.95
CA GLU A 161 5.41 31.49 1.61
C GLU A 161 5.43 33.02 1.67
N GLN A 162 4.43 33.66 1.07
CA GLN A 162 4.21 35.10 1.15
C GLN A 162 2.81 35.37 1.73
N GLY A 163 2.71 36.34 2.64
CA GLY A 163 1.46 36.75 3.26
C GLY A 163 0.96 35.78 4.35
N ALA A 164 0.47 36.32 5.47
CA ALA A 164 -0.19 35.52 6.49
C ALA A 164 -1.68 35.34 6.17
N LEU A 165 -2.17 34.13 6.40
CA LEU A 165 -3.57 33.75 6.19
C LEU A 165 -4.31 33.69 7.51
N ARG A 166 -5.59 34.06 7.51
CA ARG A 166 -6.58 33.66 8.51
C ARG A 166 -7.53 32.66 7.87
N LEU A 167 -7.51 31.44 8.39
CA LEU A 167 -8.44 30.38 8.00
C LEU A 167 -9.64 30.43 8.94
N LYS A 168 -10.78 30.93 8.45
CA LYS A 168 -12.07 30.74 9.12
C LYS A 168 -12.52 29.31 8.84
N THR A 169 -12.77 28.49 9.86
CA THR A 169 -13.22 27.10 9.70
C THR A 169 -14.45 26.82 10.56
N GLU A 170 -15.15 25.71 10.28
CA GLU A 170 -16.25 25.21 11.13
C GLU A 170 -15.82 24.86 12.57
N PHE A 171 -14.52 24.81 12.86
CA PHE A 171 -13.99 24.52 14.19
C PHE A 171 -13.48 25.78 14.92
N GLY A 172 -13.44 26.91 14.22
CA GLY A 172 -12.92 28.19 14.70
C GLY A 172 -11.84 28.77 13.79
N LEU A 173 -11.03 29.69 14.33
CA LEU A 173 -10.08 30.50 13.57
C LEU A 173 -8.64 29.96 13.72
N LEU A 174 -7.90 29.89 12.61
CA LEU A 174 -6.45 29.66 12.60
C LEU A 174 -5.75 30.81 11.86
N ASP A 175 -4.86 31.54 12.52
CA ASP A 175 -3.90 32.41 11.85
C ASP A 175 -2.67 31.58 11.46
N VAL A 176 -2.17 31.69 10.23
CA VAL A 176 -1.07 30.87 9.68
C VAL A 176 -0.12 31.77 8.90
N ALA A 177 1.10 31.95 9.41
CA ALA A 177 2.13 32.78 8.79
C ALA A 177 3.15 31.92 7.99
N PRO A 178 3.92 32.52 7.05
CA PRO A 178 5.02 31.82 6.40
C PRO A 178 6.06 31.27 7.38
N GLY A 179 6.36 29.98 7.27
CA GLY A 179 7.13 29.23 8.27
C GLY A 179 6.26 28.42 9.24
N GLU A 180 4.94 28.58 9.20
CA GLU A 180 3.97 27.66 9.76
C GLU A 180 3.30 26.87 8.62
N ILE A 181 2.63 25.78 8.97
CA ILE A 181 1.74 25.01 8.08
C ILE A 181 0.35 24.90 8.69
N ALA A 182 -0.65 24.59 7.87
CA ALA A 182 -1.96 24.18 8.36
C ALA A 182 -2.52 23.00 7.55
N VAL A 183 -3.27 22.12 8.22
CA VAL A 183 -4.00 21.03 7.57
C VAL A 183 -5.49 21.25 7.73
N LEU A 184 -6.18 21.24 6.59
CA LEU A 184 -7.63 21.33 6.45
C LEU A 184 -8.17 19.95 6.04
N PRO A 185 -8.87 19.24 6.95
CA PRO A 185 -9.36 17.91 6.65
C PRO A 185 -10.49 17.90 5.60
N ARG A 186 -10.56 16.82 4.82
CA ARG A 186 -11.60 16.56 3.81
C ARG A 186 -13.01 16.83 4.35
N GLY A 187 -13.79 17.58 3.60
CA GLY A 187 -15.18 17.93 3.92
C GLY A 187 -15.36 19.13 4.85
N VAL A 188 -14.33 19.60 5.56
CA VAL A 188 -14.44 20.81 6.41
C VAL A 188 -14.64 22.04 5.54
N ARG A 189 -15.65 22.87 5.85
CA ARG A 189 -15.83 24.19 5.22
C ARG A 189 -14.83 25.18 5.82
N PHE A 190 -14.16 25.94 4.96
CA PHE A 190 -13.25 27.01 5.35
C PHE A 190 -13.31 28.22 4.40
N ALA A 191 -12.88 29.38 4.87
CA ALA A 191 -12.68 30.58 4.07
C ALA A 191 -11.32 31.20 4.42
N VAL A 192 -10.65 31.77 3.41
CA VAL A 192 -9.31 32.35 3.55
C VAL A 192 -9.40 33.87 3.53
N GLU A 193 -9.03 34.49 4.65
CA GLU A 193 -8.84 35.93 4.81
C GLU A 193 -7.33 36.25 4.75
N LEU A 194 -6.96 37.29 4.01
CA LEU A 194 -5.58 37.73 3.87
C LEU A 194 -5.31 38.84 4.89
N HIS A 195 -4.30 38.68 5.76
CA HIS A 195 -4.01 39.68 6.80
C HIS A 195 -3.53 41.01 6.22
N ASN A 196 -2.63 40.97 5.23
CA ASN A 196 -2.06 42.16 4.60
C ASN A 196 -1.61 41.84 3.16
N GLY A 197 -2.26 42.48 2.18
CA GLY A 197 -1.87 42.38 0.77
C GLY A 197 -2.03 40.98 0.18
N ALA A 198 -1.23 40.67 -0.85
CA ALA A 198 -1.28 39.40 -1.55
C ALA A 198 -0.59 38.27 -0.78
N ALA A 199 -1.12 37.05 -0.93
CA ALA A 199 -0.54 35.82 -0.39
C ALA A 199 -0.17 34.82 -1.49
N ARG A 200 0.91 34.07 -1.28
CA ARG A 200 1.36 32.96 -2.13
C ARG A 200 1.83 31.80 -1.27
N GLY A 201 1.66 30.58 -1.77
CA GLY A 201 2.16 29.38 -1.11
C GLY A 201 1.84 28.12 -1.90
N TYR A 202 1.96 26.99 -1.22
CA TYR A 202 1.84 25.65 -1.79
C TYR A 202 0.74 24.86 -1.09
N VAL A 203 0.16 23.89 -1.78
CA VAL A 203 -0.78 22.92 -1.21
C VAL A 203 -0.41 21.51 -1.65
N LEU A 204 -0.30 20.59 -0.69
CA LEU A 204 -0.38 19.16 -0.95
C LEU A 204 -1.79 18.69 -0.59
N GLU A 205 -2.55 18.28 -1.60
CA GLU A 205 -3.88 17.69 -1.47
C GLU A 205 -3.76 16.17 -1.58
N THR A 206 -4.27 15.41 -0.60
CA THR A 206 -4.18 13.94 -0.61
C THR A 206 -5.56 13.29 -0.68
N PHE A 207 -5.82 12.58 -1.78
CA PHE A 207 -7.08 11.86 -2.00
C PHE A 207 -7.17 10.60 -1.14
N GLN A 208 -6.00 10.04 -0.85
CA GLN A 208 -5.78 8.85 -0.05
C GLN A 208 -5.39 9.19 1.39
N GLY A 209 -5.97 8.46 2.35
CA GLY A 209 -5.57 8.50 3.75
C GLY A 209 -5.80 9.84 4.45
N HIS A 210 -5.01 10.10 5.47
CA HIS A 210 -4.92 11.34 6.24
C HIS A 210 -3.47 11.56 6.66
N PHE A 211 -3.09 12.81 6.92
CA PHE A 211 -1.78 13.11 7.50
C PHE A 211 -1.62 12.50 8.90
N ALA A 212 -0.43 11.94 9.15
CA ALA A 212 0.00 11.33 10.40
C ALA A 212 1.42 11.80 10.76
N LEU A 213 1.81 11.65 12.02
CA LEU A 213 3.22 11.76 12.40
C LEU A 213 3.97 10.49 11.95
N PRO A 214 5.24 10.59 11.53
CA PRO A 214 6.04 9.43 11.15
C PRO A 214 6.34 8.53 12.35
N ASP A 215 6.47 7.22 12.10
CA ASP A 215 7.02 6.29 13.10
C ASP A 215 8.50 6.65 13.35
N LEU A 216 8.81 7.08 14.57
CA LEU A 216 10.14 7.60 14.94
C LEU A 216 11.27 6.55 14.89
N GLY A 217 10.95 5.26 14.86
CA GLY A 217 11.94 4.18 14.80
C GLY A 217 13.03 4.32 15.89
N PRO A 218 14.33 4.27 15.53
CA PRO A 218 15.43 4.45 16.48
C PRO A 218 15.50 5.80 17.20
N ILE A 219 14.83 6.86 16.71
CA ILE A 219 14.75 8.16 17.40
C ILE A 219 13.97 8.01 18.73
N GLY A 220 13.09 7.03 18.82
CA GLY A 220 12.42 6.63 20.07
C GLY A 220 11.06 7.29 20.25
N ALA A 221 10.89 8.07 21.32
CA ALA A 221 9.58 8.56 21.77
C ALA A 221 9.39 10.09 21.65
N ASN A 222 10.44 10.84 21.30
CA ASN A 222 10.42 12.30 21.19
C ASN A 222 11.39 12.73 20.08
N GLY A 223 11.11 13.83 19.39
CA GLY A 223 11.91 14.30 18.26
C GLY A 223 11.05 14.69 17.06
N LEU A 224 11.68 15.22 16.02
CA LEU A 224 11.01 15.70 14.81
C LEU A 224 9.88 16.70 15.16
N ALA A 225 8.68 16.50 14.62
CA ALA A 225 7.49 17.29 14.96
C ALA A 225 6.80 16.73 16.22
N ASN A 226 7.16 17.27 17.40
CA ASN A 226 6.58 16.80 18.67
C ASN A 226 5.04 17.04 18.72
N PRO A 227 4.22 16.04 19.11
CA PRO A 227 2.75 16.10 19.04
C PRO A 227 2.12 17.32 19.73
N ARG A 228 2.72 17.78 20.84
CA ARG A 228 2.25 18.91 21.65
C ARG A 228 2.18 20.22 20.86
N ASP A 229 3.05 20.41 19.89
CA ASP A 229 3.25 21.68 19.21
C ASP A 229 2.34 21.86 17.98
N PHE A 230 1.48 20.87 17.71
CA PHE A 230 0.33 21.00 16.80
C PHE A 230 -0.84 21.65 17.53
N LEU A 231 -1.39 22.71 16.94
CA LEU A 231 -2.38 23.59 17.55
C LEU A 231 -3.70 23.55 16.77
N HIS A 232 -4.78 23.25 17.47
CA HIS A 232 -6.16 23.24 16.95
C HIS A 232 -6.90 24.52 17.37
N PRO A 233 -7.84 25.05 16.56
CA PRO A 233 -8.62 26.23 16.94
C PRO A 233 -9.48 25.95 18.19
N VAL A 234 -9.85 27.01 18.92
CA VAL A 234 -11.00 26.95 19.84
C VAL A 234 -12.30 27.26 19.09
N ALA A 235 -13.42 26.70 19.55
CA ALA A 235 -14.74 26.95 18.97
C ALA A 235 -15.03 28.45 18.88
N TRP A 236 -15.40 28.89 17.69
CA TRP A 236 -15.82 30.24 17.36
C TRP A 236 -16.92 30.15 16.31
N TYR A 237 -17.89 31.04 16.39
CA TYR A 237 -19.02 31.09 15.46
C TYR A 237 -19.41 32.52 15.13
N GLU A 238 -20.06 32.69 13.98
CA GLU A 238 -20.78 33.90 13.62
C GLU A 238 -22.25 33.55 13.32
N ASP A 239 -23.18 34.33 13.89
CA ASP A 239 -24.62 34.20 13.67
C ASP A 239 -25.07 35.29 12.70
N VAL A 240 -24.77 35.09 11.42
CA VAL A 240 -25.06 36.04 10.34
C VAL A 240 -26.17 35.46 9.48
N GLU A 241 -27.33 36.12 9.47
CA GLU A 241 -28.48 35.82 8.63
C GLU A 241 -28.73 36.91 7.58
N GLY A 242 -29.51 36.60 6.54
CA GLY A 242 -29.91 37.57 5.51
C GLY A 242 -28.82 37.90 4.48
N VAL A 243 -27.67 37.22 4.56
CA VAL A 243 -26.55 37.31 3.61
C VAL A 243 -26.74 36.29 2.48
N SER A 244 -26.40 36.67 1.24
CA SER A 244 -26.22 35.69 0.16
C SER A 244 -24.82 35.09 0.27
N TYR A 245 -24.72 33.85 0.74
CA TYR A 245 -23.44 33.19 1.01
C TYR A 245 -23.19 32.04 0.04
N SER A 246 -22.06 32.07 -0.66
CA SER A 246 -21.68 31.07 -1.67
C SER A 246 -20.81 29.97 -1.09
N VAL A 247 -21.37 28.77 -0.94
CA VAL A 247 -20.61 27.58 -0.56
C VAL A 247 -20.07 26.91 -1.81
N LEU A 248 -18.75 26.95 -1.97
CA LEU A 248 -18.03 26.23 -3.02
C LEU A 248 -17.73 24.81 -2.53
N GLN A 249 -17.95 23.82 -3.38
CA GLN A 249 -17.56 22.43 -3.15
C GLN A 249 -16.66 21.95 -4.27
N LYS A 250 -15.43 21.55 -3.94
CA LYS A 250 -14.54 20.82 -4.85
C LYS A 250 -14.88 19.34 -4.80
N LEU A 251 -15.19 18.73 -5.95
CA LEU A 251 -15.51 17.31 -6.10
C LEU A 251 -15.02 16.82 -7.47
N GLU A 252 -14.20 15.78 -7.44
CA GLU A 252 -13.49 15.19 -8.59
C GLU A 252 -12.75 16.24 -9.43
N GLY A 253 -12.12 17.21 -8.75
CA GLY A 253 -11.41 18.35 -9.36
C GLY A 253 -12.31 19.46 -9.87
N GLN A 254 -13.61 19.20 -10.08
CA GLN A 254 -14.59 20.21 -10.48
C GLN A 254 -15.04 21.05 -9.29
N LEU A 255 -15.51 22.27 -9.57
CA LEU A 255 -16.07 23.18 -8.57
C LEU A 255 -17.56 23.39 -8.80
N PHE A 256 -18.32 23.25 -7.71
CA PHE A 256 -19.75 23.49 -7.65
C PHE A 256 -20.03 24.62 -6.65
N VAL A 257 -21.13 25.35 -6.84
CA VAL A 257 -21.60 26.37 -5.88
C VAL A 257 -23.04 26.10 -5.46
N ALA A 258 -23.32 26.31 -4.18
CA ALA A 258 -24.67 26.41 -3.61
C ALA A 258 -24.79 27.73 -2.83
N THR A 259 -25.94 28.39 -2.93
CA THR A 259 -26.22 29.59 -2.12
C THR A 259 -26.92 29.20 -0.81
N GLN A 260 -26.66 29.91 0.27
CA GLN A 260 -27.42 29.84 1.51
C GLN A 260 -27.58 31.23 2.15
N SER A 261 -28.65 31.42 2.92
CA SER A 261 -29.04 32.73 3.48
C SER A 261 -28.36 33.09 4.82
N PHE A 262 -27.28 32.39 5.16
CA PHE A 262 -26.58 32.48 6.46
C PHE A 262 -25.13 31.99 6.34
N SER A 263 -24.26 32.35 7.29
CA SER A 263 -22.86 31.86 7.30
C SER A 263 -22.74 30.37 7.67
N PRO A 264 -21.90 29.57 6.99
CA PRO A 264 -21.61 28.20 7.39
C PRO A 264 -20.78 28.09 8.68
N PHE A 265 -20.13 29.18 9.13
CA PHE A 265 -19.29 29.19 10.34
C PHE A 265 -20.12 29.39 11.62
N ASN A 266 -21.16 28.56 11.78
CA ASN A 266 -22.20 28.70 12.79
C ASN A 266 -22.16 27.57 13.84
N VAL A 267 -20.98 27.01 14.10
CA VAL A 267 -20.74 25.91 15.05
C VAL A 267 -20.36 26.48 16.42
N VAL A 268 -21.31 26.47 17.35
CA VAL A 268 -21.14 27.06 18.69
C VAL A 268 -20.26 26.20 19.59
N ALA A 269 -20.30 24.88 19.40
CA ALA A 269 -19.45 23.94 20.13
C ALA A 269 -19.17 22.69 19.29
N TRP A 270 -18.08 22.00 19.59
CA TRP A 270 -17.72 20.74 18.92
C TRP A 270 -16.86 19.84 19.81
N HIS A 271 -16.87 18.53 19.55
CA HIS A 271 -15.91 17.58 20.13
C HIS A 271 -15.49 16.50 19.14
N GLY A 272 -14.26 16.03 19.22
CA GLY A 272 -13.74 14.95 18.38
C GLY A 272 -12.26 15.04 18.07
N ASN A 273 -11.83 14.23 17.11
CA ASN A 273 -10.43 14.08 16.69
C ASN A 273 -10.21 14.30 15.18
N TYR A 274 -11.17 14.92 14.50
CA TYR A 274 -11.09 15.30 13.09
C TYR A 274 -11.33 16.81 12.99
N VAL A 275 -10.25 17.56 13.19
CA VAL A 275 -10.24 19.00 13.45
C VAL A 275 -9.07 19.61 12.66
N PRO A 276 -9.23 20.77 12.01
CA PRO A 276 -8.12 21.54 11.46
C PRO A 276 -7.01 21.78 12.49
N TYR A 277 -5.77 21.91 12.02
CA TYR A 277 -4.64 22.25 12.88
C TYR A 277 -3.59 23.05 12.13
N LYS A 278 -2.77 23.78 12.90
CA LYS A 278 -1.55 24.43 12.44
C LYS A 278 -0.33 23.89 13.20
N TYR A 279 0.85 24.06 12.62
CA TYR A 279 2.13 23.73 13.24
C TYR A 279 3.22 24.72 12.81
N ASP A 280 4.02 25.17 13.77
CA ASP A 280 5.13 26.10 13.57
C ASP A 280 6.42 25.31 13.28
N LEU A 281 6.96 25.44 12.06
CA LEU A 281 8.12 24.67 11.61
C LEU A 281 9.41 25.04 12.38
N ALA A 282 9.46 26.20 13.06
CA ALA A 282 10.57 26.55 13.93
C ALA A 282 10.62 25.70 15.22
N ARG A 283 9.55 24.95 15.54
CA ARG A 283 9.48 24.02 16.68
C ARG A 283 9.91 22.59 16.35
N PHE A 284 10.29 22.35 15.10
CA PHE A 284 10.81 21.06 14.70
C PHE A 284 12.11 20.76 15.45
N CYS A 285 12.26 19.52 15.90
CA CYS A 285 13.46 19.04 16.58
C CYS A 285 14.30 18.24 15.57
N PRO A 286 15.21 18.89 14.81
CA PRO A 286 15.94 18.22 13.74
C PRO A 286 16.91 17.18 14.30
N MET A 287 16.82 15.97 13.77
CA MET A 287 17.82 14.92 13.94
C MET A 287 18.78 14.99 12.74
N ASN A 288 20.08 14.82 12.96
CA ASN A 288 21.10 14.90 11.92
C ASN A 288 22.35 14.09 12.32
N ALA A 289 23.30 13.92 11.40
CA ALA A 289 24.59 13.32 11.71
C ALA A 289 25.38 14.16 12.74
N VAL A 290 25.79 13.50 13.81
CA VAL A 290 26.68 14.05 14.87
C VAL A 290 28.08 13.41 14.85
N ALA A 291 28.43 12.78 13.73
CA ALA A 291 29.73 12.13 13.51
C ALA A 291 30.22 12.39 12.07
N PHE A 292 29.74 11.64 11.09
CA PHE A 292 30.09 11.75 9.67
C PHE A 292 28.88 11.38 8.79
N ASP A 293 29.04 11.52 7.46
CA ASP A 293 28.04 11.34 6.40
C ASP A 293 26.86 12.33 6.44
N HIS A 294 26.06 12.32 5.37
CA HIS A 294 24.82 13.08 5.21
C HIS A 294 23.64 12.11 5.31
N PRO A 295 22.79 12.17 6.36
CA PRO A 295 21.65 11.26 6.51
C PRO A 295 20.60 11.44 5.41
N ASP A 296 19.85 10.37 5.12
CA ASP A 296 18.71 10.42 4.19
C ASP A 296 17.69 11.51 4.60
N PRO A 297 17.11 12.27 3.65
CA PRO A 297 16.26 13.42 3.96
C PRO A 297 14.96 13.07 4.70
N SER A 298 14.54 11.81 4.70
CA SER A 298 13.42 11.30 5.51
C SER A 298 13.61 11.49 7.01
N ILE A 299 14.85 11.73 7.48
CA ILE A 299 15.12 12.16 8.86
C ILE A 299 14.48 13.50 9.23
N PHE A 300 14.03 14.29 8.24
CA PHE A 300 13.35 15.57 8.44
C PHE A 300 11.84 15.55 8.12
N THR A 301 11.20 14.37 8.08
CA THR A 301 9.75 14.25 7.90
C THR A 301 8.98 14.89 9.06
N VAL A 302 8.05 15.79 8.74
CA VAL A 302 7.13 16.46 9.67
C VAL A 302 5.80 15.71 9.74
N LEU A 303 5.24 15.36 8.57
CA LEU A 303 4.00 14.61 8.42
C LEU A 303 4.14 13.60 7.27
N THR A 304 3.52 12.45 7.42
CA THR A 304 3.44 11.38 6.40
C THR A 304 1.99 11.07 6.08
N VAL A 305 1.71 10.58 4.87
CA VAL A 305 0.42 9.98 4.49
C VAL A 305 0.64 8.50 4.19
N PRO A 306 0.36 7.60 5.16
CA PRO A 306 0.60 6.18 5.00
C PRO A 306 -0.19 5.54 3.86
N SER A 307 0.41 4.56 3.17
CA SER A 307 -0.31 3.77 2.18
C SER A 307 -1.38 2.87 2.82
N TYR A 308 -2.50 2.65 2.11
CA TYR A 308 -3.50 1.66 2.52
C TYR A 308 -2.95 0.22 2.52
N THR A 309 -1.87 -0.05 1.77
CA THR A 309 -1.18 -1.35 1.77
C THR A 309 -0.13 -1.37 2.89
N PRO A 310 -0.29 -2.19 3.94
CA PRO A 310 0.66 -2.20 5.06
C PRO A 310 2.06 -2.59 4.61
N GLY A 311 3.06 -1.76 4.92
CA GLY A 311 4.45 -1.97 4.52
C GLY A 311 4.80 -1.51 3.10
N ALA A 312 3.85 -0.96 2.34
CA ALA A 312 4.18 -0.19 1.13
C ALA A 312 4.70 1.20 1.51
N PRO A 313 5.48 1.87 0.63
CA PRO A 313 5.91 3.26 0.84
C PRO A 313 4.73 4.21 1.09
N PRO A 314 4.91 5.33 1.82
CA PRO A 314 3.87 6.33 2.02
C PRO A 314 3.43 6.93 0.68
N THR A 315 2.17 7.39 0.62
CA THR A 315 1.64 8.10 -0.56
C THR A 315 2.39 9.41 -0.77
N ALA A 316 2.61 10.15 0.32
CA ALA A 316 3.40 11.38 0.35
C ALA A 316 4.02 11.59 1.73
N ASP A 317 5.24 12.12 1.77
CA ASP A 317 5.91 12.65 2.96
C ASP A 317 6.13 14.16 2.80
N PHE A 318 5.77 14.92 3.83
CA PHE A 318 6.13 16.33 3.97
C PHE A 318 7.39 16.45 4.82
N VAL A 319 8.49 16.76 4.15
CA VAL A 319 9.85 16.87 4.69
C VAL A 319 10.25 18.34 4.70
N ILE A 320 10.99 18.80 5.72
CA ILE A 320 11.55 20.16 5.74
C ILE A 320 13.07 20.16 5.76
N PHE A 321 13.68 21.26 5.35
CA PHE A 321 15.12 21.50 5.49
C PHE A 321 15.31 22.70 6.43
N PRO A 322 15.27 22.45 7.75
CA PRO A 322 15.19 23.51 8.75
C PRO A 322 16.59 24.05 9.10
N PRO A 323 16.64 25.17 9.83
CA PRO A 323 17.84 25.63 10.52
C PRO A 323 18.41 24.53 11.41
N ARG A 324 19.70 24.24 11.28
CA ARG A 324 20.34 23.09 11.95
C ARG A 324 21.86 23.20 12.00
N TRP A 325 22.45 22.48 12.94
CA TRP A 325 23.89 22.27 13.00
C TRP A 325 24.37 21.29 11.91
N LEU A 326 25.50 21.62 11.31
CA LEU A 326 26.28 20.80 10.39
C LEU A 326 27.64 20.53 11.07
N VAL A 327 27.79 19.32 11.60
CA VAL A 327 28.98 18.90 12.37
C VAL A 327 29.68 17.67 11.80
N ALA A 328 29.16 17.09 10.72
CA ALA A 328 29.72 15.89 10.10
C ALA A 328 31.19 16.13 9.67
N GLU A 329 32.11 15.35 10.22
CA GLU A 329 33.55 15.42 9.99
C GLU A 329 33.92 14.76 8.66
N HIS A 330 34.89 15.31 7.93
CA HIS A 330 35.44 14.71 6.69
C HIS A 330 34.39 14.35 5.62
N THR A 331 33.27 15.08 5.64
CA THR A 331 32.05 14.74 4.92
C THR A 331 31.71 15.81 3.89
N PHE A 332 31.28 15.40 2.70
CA PHE A 332 30.61 16.30 1.76
C PHE A 332 29.24 16.68 2.35
N ARG A 333 29.18 17.82 3.05
CA ARG A 333 28.01 18.24 3.85
C ARG A 333 26.73 18.55 3.05
N PRO A 334 26.76 19.11 1.82
CA PRO A 334 25.55 19.26 1.02
C PRO A 334 24.91 17.90 0.67
N PRO A 335 23.64 17.86 0.25
CA PRO A 335 23.01 16.64 -0.26
C PRO A 335 23.86 15.97 -1.35
N TYR A 336 23.88 14.65 -1.36
CA TYR A 336 24.61 13.85 -2.35
C TYR A 336 23.96 13.88 -3.73
N TYR A 337 24.71 13.50 -4.78
CA TYR A 337 24.13 13.20 -6.08
C TYR A 337 23.24 11.96 -5.98
N HIS A 338 22.01 12.08 -6.49
CA HIS A 338 20.93 11.17 -6.14
C HIS A 338 20.05 10.77 -7.33
N ARG A 339 19.46 9.58 -7.23
CA ARG A 339 18.50 8.97 -8.15
C ARG A 339 17.55 8.13 -7.31
N ASN A 340 16.34 8.63 -7.09
CA ASN A 340 15.39 8.07 -6.13
C ASN A 340 14.33 7.18 -6.83
N CYS A 341 13.73 6.22 -6.12
CA CYS A 341 12.50 5.56 -6.58
C CYS A 341 11.24 6.41 -6.32
N ALA A 342 11.27 7.29 -5.34
CA ALA A 342 10.25 8.31 -5.14
C ALA A 342 10.40 9.48 -6.14
N SER A 343 9.42 10.37 -6.15
CA SER A 343 9.47 11.65 -6.87
C SER A 343 9.46 12.80 -5.87
N GLU A 344 10.39 13.74 -6.05
CA GLU A 344 10.75 14.80 -5.11
C GLU A 344 10.26 16.15 -5.65
N PHE A 345 9.18 16.69 -5.08
CA PHE A 345 8.76 18.07 -5.30
C PHE A 345 9.32 18.95 -4.20
N MET A 346 10.20 19.91 -4.53
CA MET A 346 10.74 20.86 -3.57
C MET A 346 10.12 22.25 -3.71
N GLY A 347 9.87 22.91 -2.57
CA GLY A 347 9.54 24.33 -2.48
C GLY A 347 10.45 25.09 -1.51
N LEU A 348 10.38 26.42 -1.52
CA LEU A 348 11.23 27.29 -0.70
C LEU A 348 10.37 28.38 -0.07
N ILE A 349 10.30 28.41 1.27
CA ILE A 349 9.50 29.38 2.03
C ILE A 349 10.28 30.69 2.21
N ARG A 350 11.60 30.61 2.44
CA ARG A 350 12.48 31.78 2.57
C ARG A 350 13.96 31.41 2.39
N GLY A 351 14.78 32.41 2.10
CA GLY A 351 16.23 32.29 2.03
C GLY A 351 16.73 31.62 0.75
N GLN A 352 17.73 30.75 0.89
CA GLN A 352 18.36 29.99 -0.20
C GLN A 352 18.57 28.55 0.25
N TYR A 353 18.32 27.58 -0.63
CA TYR A 353 18.58 26.18 -0.34
C TYR A 353 20.07 25.84 -0.54
N GLU A 354 20.62 24.99 0.33
CA GLU A 354 22.07 24.71 0.36
C GLU A 354 22.59 24.02 -0.90
N ALA A 355 21.76 23.22 -1.58
CA ALA A 355 22.14 22.49 -2.79
C ALA A 355 21.96 23.29 -4.10
N LYS A 356 21.36 24.49 -4.03
CA LYS A 356 20.99 25.33 -5.18
C LYS A 356 21.40 26.78 -4.94
N GLN A 357 22.68 27.04 -5.20
CA GLN A 357 23.35 28.32 -5.04
C GLN A 357 23.47 29.09 -6.37
N ASP A 358 23.02 28.51 -7.49
CA ASP A 358 22.92 29.16 -8.82
C ASP A 358 22.00 30.39 -8.89
N GLY A 359 21.23 30.66 -7.83
CA GLY A 359 20.26 31.76 -7.75
C GLY A 359 18.94 31.51 -8.48
N GLY A 360 18.74 30.32 -9.07
CA GLY A 360 17.53 29.98 -9.83
C GLY A 360 16.40 29.36 -9.00
N PHE A 361 16.66 28.92 -7.77
CA PHE A 361 15.65 28.42 -6.84
C PHE A 361 15.38 29.46 -5.74
N LEU A 362 14.28 30.21 -5.91
CA LEU A 362 13.91 31.37 -5.11
C LEU A 362 12.67 31.09 -4.24
N PRO A 363 12.46 31.83 -3.13
CA PRO A 363 11.24 31.73 -2.33
C PRO A 363 9.98 31.88 -3.18
N GLY A 364 9.02 30.97 -3.01
CA GLY A 364 7.81 30.88 -3.82
C GLY A 364 7.99 30.12 -5.14
N GLY A 365 9.23 29.73 -5.50
CA GLY A 365 9.52 28.84 -6.62
C GLY A 365 9.41 27.36 -6.26
N ALA A 366 9.54 26.48 -7.25
CA ALA A 366 9.42 25.03 -7.06
C ALA A 366 10.40 24.26 -7.96
N SER A 367 10.66 22.99 -7.65
CA SER A 367 11.30 22.05 -8.58
C SER A 367 10.77 20.64 -8.41
N LEU A 368 10.75 19.87 -9.49
CA LEU A 368 10.32 18.47 -9.49
C LEU A 368 11.42 17.60 -10.09
N HIS A 369 11.89 16.63 -9.29
CA HIS A 369 12.77 15.54 -9.71
C HIS A 369 11.97 14.26 -9.66
N LEU A 370 11.70 13.68 -10.82
CA LEU A 370 10.86 12.49 -10.94
C LEU A 370 11.66 11.20 -10.65
N CYS A 371 10.94 10.11 -10.41
CA CYS A 371 11.53 8.78 -10.20
C CYS A 371 12.67 8.48 -11.18
N MET A 372 13.83 8.16 -10.62
CA MET A 372 15.12 7.86 -11.25
C MET A 372 15.78 8.99 -12.06
N THR A 373 15.17 10.17 -12.19
CA THR A 373 15.79 11.35 -12.79
C THR A 373 17.00 11.79 -11.94
N PRO A 374 18.23 11.81 -12.49
CA PRO A 374 19.41 12.23 -11.75
C PRO A 374 19.32 13.69 -11.30
N HIS A 375 19.69 13.93 -10.05
CA HIS A 375 19.73 15.26 -9.45
C HIS A 375 20.83 15.31 -8.37
N GLY A 376 21.00 16.46 -7.72
CA GLY A 376 22.04 16.70 -6.72
C GLY A 376 22.46 18.16 -6.69
N PRO A 377 23.55 18.50 -5.98
CA PRO A 377 24.02 19.87 -5.86
C PRO A 377 24.46 20.43 -7.21
N ASP A 378 24.21 21.72 -7.44
CA ASP A 378 24.75 22.42 -8.61
C ASP A 378 26.29 22.48 -8.58
N THR A 379 26.91 22.75 -9.73
CA THR A 379 28.38 22.74 -9.85
C THR A 379 29.04 23.72 -8.87
N ALA A 380 28.48 24.91 -8.68
CA ALA A 380 29.04 25.93 -7.80
C ALA A 380 28.99 25.51 -6.31
N THR A 381 27.96 24.77 -5.92
CA THR A 381 27.83 24.16 -4.60
C THR A 381 28.84 23.04 -4.42
N TYR A 382 28.96 22.14 -5.42
CA TYR A 382 29.93 21.05 -5.41
C TYR A 382 31.36 21.58 -5.29
N GLU A 383 31.77 22.52 -6.14
CA GLU A 383 33.11 23.12 -6.12
C GLU A 383 33.41 23.78 -4.78
N ARG A 384 32.46 24.55 -4.22
CA ARG A 384 32.64 25.22 -2.93
C ARG A 384 32.83 24.23 -1.77
N ALA A 385 32.10 23.13 -1.77
CA ALA A 385 32.20 22.10 -0.73
C ALA A 385 33.43 21.19 -0.92
N ALA A 386 33.81 20.89 -2.17
CA ALA A 386 34.94 20.02 -2.49
C ALA A 386 36.32 20.71 -2.46
N ALA A 387 36.38 22.03 -2.70
CA ALA A 387 37.65 22.76 -2.80
C ALA A 387 38.35 23.04 -1.45
N GLY A 388 37.73 22.68 -0.31
CA GLY A 388 38.37 22.74 1.02
C GLY A 388 38.71 24.14 1.55
N GLY A 389 38.43 25.23 0.83
CA GLY A 389 38.70 26.57 1.34
C GLY A 389 38.31 27.74 0.43
N ALA A 390 37.31 28.51 0.88
CA ALA A 390 37.23 29.98 0.66
C ALA A 390 36.18 30.70 1.54
N CYS A 391 35.82 30.19 2.73
CA CYS A 391 35.17 30.98 3.79
C CYS A 391 35.86 30.70 5.14
N THR A 392 37.00 31.37 5.34
CA THR A 392 37.61 31.70 6.64
C THR A 392 37.62 30.64 7.76
N ALA A 393 38.76 29.96 7.89
CA ALA A 393 39.34 29.52 9.17
C ALA A 393 38.48 28.62 10.10
N SER A 394 38.01 27.46 9.61
CA SER A 394 37.63 26.31 10.46
C SER A 394 37.40 24.99 9.70
N ALA A 395 37.05 25.07 8.41
CA ALA A 395 36.84 24.00 7.40
C ALA A 395 36.03 22.74 7.80
N ASP A 396 36.48 21.92 8.75
CA ASP A 396 35.74 20.77 9.30
C ASP A 396 34.96 21.11 10.59
N GLY A 397 35.13 22.31 11.15
CA GLY A 397 34.47 22.72 12.41
C GLY A 397 32.92 22.78 12.35
N PRO A 398 32.24 22.86 13.50
CA PRO A 398 30.78 23.03 13.59
C PRO A 398 30.30 24.29 12.85
N ALA A 399 29.36 24.11 11.92
CA ALA A 399 28.65 25.18 11.24
C ALA A 399 27.15 25.13 11.56
N HIS A 400 26.41 26.22 11.33
CA HIS A 400 24.98 26.28 11.54
C HIS A 400 24.29 26.93 10.33
N LEU A 401 23.30 26.24 9.76
CA LEU A 401 22.37 26.82 8.79
C LEU A 401 21.33 27.62 9.57
N GLY A 402 21.28 28.95 9.37
CA GLY A 402 20.48 29.84 10.20
C GLY A 402 19.00 29.93 9.83
N HIS A 403 18.27 30.75 10.58
CA HIS A 403 16.82 30.90 10.46
C HIS A 403 16.37 31.58 9.16
N GLU A 404 17.29 32.20 8.43
CA GLU A 404 17.08 32.85 7.13
C GLU A 404 16.60 31.88 6.04
N THR A 405 16.93 30.59 6.12
CA THR A 405 16.51 29.58 5.14
C THR A 405 15.46 28.62 5.70
N LEU A 406 14.51 28.23 4.85
CA LEU A 406 13.57 27.15 5.10
C LEU A 406 13.04 26.60 3.77
N ALA A 407 13.62 25.49 3.32
CA ALA A 407 13.11 24.72 2.19
C ALA A 407 12.21 23.57 2.70
N PHE A 408 11.43 22.98 1.81
CA PHE A 408 10.66 21.77 2.10
C PHE A 408 10.54 20.88 0.85
N MET A 409 10.06 19.67 1.05
CA MET A 409 9.79 18.70 0.01
C MET A 409 8.47 17.96 0.28
N PHE A 410 7.70 17.76 -0.79
CA PHE A 410 6.68 16.72 -0.88
C PHE A 410 7.31 15.56 -1.65
N GLU A 411 7.77 14.54 -0.93
CA GLU A 411 8.28 13.30 -1.52
C GLU A 411 7.11 12.33 -1.73
N THR A 412 7.04 11.66 -2.87
CA THR A 412 5.85 10.88 -3.27
C THR A 412 6.23 9.55 -3.92
N SER A 413 5.56 8.46 -3.55
CA SER A 413 5.89 7.12 -4.05
C SER A 413 5.40 6.85 -5.47
N ALA A 414 4.28 7.46 -5.86
CA ALA A 414 3.77 7.43 -7.22
C ALA A 414 4.39 8.54 -8.06
N ILE A 415 4.71 8.26 -9.32
CA ILE A 415 5.24 9.27 -10.25
C ILE A 415 4.13 10.29 -10.55
N PRO A 416 4.29 11.58 -10.22
CA PRO A 416 3.31 12.59 -10.56
C PRO A 416 3.35 12.92 -12.05
N ARG A 417 2.18 13.02 -12.67
CA ARG A 417 1.96 13.56 -14.00
C ARG A 417 1.82 15.07 -13.90
N VAL A 418 2.46 15.81 -14.80
CA VAL A 418 2.48 17.27 -14.78
C VAL A 418 1.33 17.81 -15.63
N THR A 419 0.64 18.86 -15.17
CA THR A 419 -0.45 19.45 -15.97
C THR A 419 0.12 20.15 -17.22
N PRO A 420 -0.59 20.12 -18.36
CA PRO A 420 -0.18 20.88 -19.56
C PRO A 420 0.00 22.37 -19.28
N ALA A 421 -0.84 22.95 -18.42
CA ALA A 421 -0.73 24.31 -17.93
C ALA A 421 0.61 24.55 -17.19
N ALA A 422 1.01 23.66 -16.27
CA ALA A 422 2.26 23.80 -15.53
C ALA A 422 3.51 23.67 -16.41
N LEU A 423 3.49 22.83 -17.46
CA LEU A 423 4.60 22.71 -18.42
C LEU A 423 4.71 23.91 -19.38
N SER A 424 3.59 24.56 -19.69
CA SER A 424 3.53 25.68 -20.63
C SER A 424 3.67 27.05 -19.96
N CYS A 425 3.48 27.14 -18.64
CA CYS A 425 3.45 28.42 -17.94
C CYS A 425 4.78 29.21 -18.05
N PRO A 426 4.74 30.57 -18.06
CA PRO A 426 5.93 31.41 -18.19
C PRO A 426 6.95 31.24 -17.05
N SER A 427 6.54 30.71 -15.89
CA SER A 427 7.41 30.47 -14.74
C SER A 427 8.38 29.31 -14.93
N VAL A 428 8.20 28.42 -15.92
CA VAL A 428 9.11 27.28 -16.16
C VAL A 428 10.51 27.77 -16.54
N ASP A 429 11.50 27.38 -15.73
CA ASP A 429 12.91 27.63 -15.98
C ASP A 429 13.48 26.58 -16.95
N ARG A 430 13.35 26.84 -18.25
CA ARG A 430 13.78 25.95 -19.35
C ARG A 430 15.29 25.66 -19.36
N ASP A 431 16.07 26.47 -18.66
CA ASP A 431 17.53 26.38 -18.58
C ASP A 431 18.02 25.65 -17.32
N TYR A 432 17.13 25.07 -16.51
CA TYR A 432 17.49 24.45 -15.22
C TYR A 432 18.65 23.43 -15.32
N TYR A 433 18.65 22.59 -16.36
CA TYR A 433 19.69 21.58 -16.58
C TYR A 433 21.13 22.16 -16.65
N LYS A 434 21.28 23.46 -16.98
CA LYS A 434 22.60 24.11 -17.11
C LYS A 434 23.33 24.27 -15.78
N CYS A 435 22.65 24.19 -14.62
CA CYS A 435 23.29 24.33 -13.31
C CYS A 435 24.28 23.19 -12.97
N TRP A 436 24.19 22.06 -13.67
CA TRP A 436 25.17 20.95 -13.61
C TRP A 436 26.14 20.90 -14.80
N GLY A 437 25.91 21.73 -15.83
CA GLY A 437 26.66 21.74 -17.09
C GLY A 437 28.17 21.98 -16.97
N PRO A 438 28.67 22.87 -16.09
CA PRO A 438 30.11 23.14 -15.97
C PRO A 438 30.88 22.16 -15.06
N THR A 439 30.26 21.05 -14.60
CA THR A 439 30.89 20.15 -13.60
C THR A 439 32.24 19.58 -14.07
N PRO A 440 33.35 19.84 -13.36
CA PRO A 440 34.69 19.49 -13.83
C PRO A 440 34.95 17.98 -13.84
N GLN A 441 35.57 17.49 -14.92
CA GLN A 441 36.01 16.11 -15.04
C GLN A 441 37.24 15.87 -14.14
N GLN A 442 37.06 15.10 -13.05
CA GLN A 442 38.21 14.65 -12.25
C GLN A 442 39.01 13.59 -13.02
N HIS A 443 40.17 13.99 -13.55
CA HIS A 443 41.14 13.04 -14.08
C HIS A 443 41.82 12.27 -12.94
N HIS A 444 41.67 10.94 -12.91
CA HIS A 444 42.62 10.10 -12.19
C HIS A 444 44.03 10.31 -12.79
N GLN A 445 44.94 10.89 -12.01
CA GLN A 445 46.37 10.82 -12.30
C GLN A 445 46.85 9.38 -12.07
N HIS A 446 46.65 8.51 -13.06
CA HIS A 446 47.30 7.21 -13.08
C HIS A 446 48.81 7.41 -13.24
N HIS A 447 49.54 7.34 -12.13
CA HIS A 447 50.99 7.17 -12.12
C HIS A 447 51.38 5.80 -12.71
N HIS A 448 51.41 5.71 -14.04
CA HIS A 448 51.95 4.54 -14.73
C HIS A 448 53.48 4.55 -14.72
N HIS A 449 54.07 3.85 -13.75
CA HIS A 449 55.39 3.25 -13.91
C HIS A 449 55.23 1.87 -14.56
N HIS A 450 55.58 1.72 -15.85
CA HIS A 450 56.70 0.85 -16.26
C HIS A 450 56.96 0.87 -17.78
N GLN A 451 58.20 1.19 -18.08
CA GLN A 451 59.07 0.83 -19.20
C GLN A 451 58.54 0.15 -20.47
N GLN A 452 59.03 0.70 -21.58
CA GLN A 452 59.09 0.21 -22.95
C GLN A 452 59.57 -1.25 -23.10
N HIS A 453 58.97 -1.97 -24.06
CA HIS A 453 59.74 -2.66 -25.11
C HIS A 453 58.90 -2.84 -26.39
N GLN A 454 59.52 -2.58 -27.54
CA GLN A 454 59.01 -2.83 -28.91
C GLN A 454 59.40 -4.28 -29.33
N GLN A 455 58.94 -4.95 -30.40
CA GLN A 455 58.59 -4.57 -31.79
C GLN A 455 57.62 -5.60 -32.49
N PRO A 456 57.13 -5.33 -33.73
CA PRO A 456 56.05 -6.09 -34.41
C PRO A 456 56.42 -6.81 -35.75
N VAL A 457 55.59 -7.81 -36.16
CA VAL A 457 55.41 -8.43 -37.51
C VAL A 457 53.98 -9.06 -37.52
N GLY A 458 53.17 -9.23 -38.58
CA GLY A 458 53.23 -8.96 -40.03
C GLY A 458 51.85 -9.30 -40.69
N GLU A 459 51.78 -9.57 -42.02
CA GLU A 459 50.53 -9.79 -42.79
C GLU A 459 50.47 -11.10 -43.64
N GLU A 460 49.28 -11.34 -44.22
CA GLU A 460 48.91 -12.17 -45.40
C GLU A 460 48.53 -13.67 -45.29
N ALA A 461 47.73 -14.12 -46.27
CA ALA A 461 46.95 -15.37 -46.35
C ALA A 461 46.77 -15.83 -47.83
N PRO A 462 45.93 -16.83 -48.17
CA PRO A 462 45.97 -18.27 -47.87
C PRO A 462 46.26 -19.12 -49.15
N PRO A 463 46.23 -20.48 -49.09
CA PRO A 463 45.12 -21.19 -49.77
C PRO A 463 44.64 -22.50 -49.08
N LYS A 464 43.60 -23.12 -49.68
CA LYS A 464 42.77 -24.24 -49.17
C LYS A 464 43.40 -25.64 -49.31
N ALA A 465 43.09 -26.58 -48.41
CA ALA A 465 42.21 -27.75 -48.69
C ALA A 465 42.02 -28.74 -47.49
N GLU A 466 40.75 -29.04 -47.21
CA GLU A 466 40.09 -30.28 -46.73
C GLU A 466 40.64 -31.22 -45.61
N ALA A 467 39.66 -31.63 -44.77
CA ALA A 467 39.39 -32.97 -44.19
C ALA A 467 39.63 -33.25 -42.68
N ASP A 468 38.51 -33.60 -42.04
CA ASP A 468 38.28 -34.44 -40.84
C ASP A 468 38.88 -34.13 -39.46
N GLY A 469 38.06 -34.39 -38.42
CA GLY A 469 38.56 -34.90 -37.14
C GLY A 469 38.18 -34.15 -35.85
N SER A 470 36.91 -34.22 -35.44
CA SER A 470 36.44 -34.26 -34.04
C SER A 470 37.03 -33.34 -32.95
N GLY A 471 36.15 -32.60 -32.27
CA GLY A 471 36.29 -32.25 -30.85
C GLY A 471 36.54 -30.77 -30.52
N GLY A 472 35.76 -30.24 -29.57
CA GLY A 472 35.94 -28.89 -29.03
C GLY A 472 34.63 -28.13 -28.85
N ALA A 473 34.04 -28.21 -27.65
CA ALA A 473 32.94 -27.33 -27.28
C ALA A 473 33.48 -25.91 -27.02
N SER A 474 32.91 -24.92 -27.70
CA SER A 474 33.03 -23.51 -27.34
C SER A 474 31.63 -22.87 -27.40
N GLY A 475 31.28 -22.12 -26.36
CA GLY A 475 29.95 -21.54 -26.22
C GLY A 475 29.75 -20.37 -27.19
N GLY A 476 28.82 -20.52 -28.12
CA GLY A 476 28.16 -19.37 -28.75
C GLY A 476 27.19 -18.71 -27.77
N PRO A 477 26.97 -17.38 -27.85
CA PRO A 477 25.94 -16.73 -27.04
C PRO A 477 24.55 -17.25 -27.46
N LEU A 478 23.71 -17.54 -26.47
CA LEU A 478 22.28 -17.81 -26.69
C LEU A 478 21.63 -16.59 -27.37
N PRO A 479 20.64 -16.77 -28.27
CA PRO A 479 20.08 -15.65 -29.01
C PRO A 479 19.32 -14.70 -28.09
N GLN A 480 19.48 -13.39 -28.29
CA GLN A 480 18.63 -12.39 -27.64
C GLN A 480 17.26 -12.35 -28.35
N TRP A 481 16.24 -12.91 -27.71
CA TRP A 481 14.85 -12.85 -28.19
C TRP A 481 14.16 -11.62 -27.60
N ASN A 482 13.94 -10.61 -28.43
CA ASN A 482 13.35 -9.34 -28.01
C ASN A 482 11.81 -9.43 -27.93
N ALA A 483 11.22 -9.29 -26.74
CA ALA A 483 9.79 -9.50 -26.48
C ALA A 483 8.89 -8.31 -26.88
N GLN A 484 9.47 -7.23 -27.41
CA GLN A 484 8.78 -5.99 -27.77
C GLN A 484 7.56 -6.13 -28.72
N PRO A 485 7.57 -6.95 -29.80
CA PRO A 485 6.54 -6.90 -30.85
C PRO A 485 5.12 -7.27 -30.44
N VAL A 486 4.91 -7.89 -29.27
CA VAL A 486 3.57 -8.31 -28.81
C VAL A 486 2.81 -7.16 -28.16
N TRP A 487 3.53 -6.26 -27.47
CA TRP A 487 2.91 -5.15 -26.75
C TRP A 487 2.54 -3.98 -27.66
N ASP A 488 3.33 -3.73 -28.71
CA ASP A 488 3.05 -2.67 -29.68
C ASP A 488 1.78 -2.95 -30.50
N VAL A 489 1.47 -4.23 -30.77
CA VAL A 489 0.23 -4.64 -31.47
C VAL A 489 -1.01 -4.50 -30.57
N LEU A 490 -0.87 -4.75 -29.26
CA LEU A 490 -1.97 -4.57 -28.30
C LEU A 490 -2.29 -3.08 -28.11
N ASN A 491 -1.26 -2.23 -27.97
CA ASN A 491 -1.46 -0.78 -27.81
C ASN A 491 -2.10 -0.11 -29.05
N TYR A 492 -1.90 -0.66 -30.25
CA TYR A 492 -2.55 -0.16 -31.48
C TYR A 492 -4.06 -0.46 -31.55
N TYR A 493 -4.55 -1.51 -30.87
CA TYR A 493 -5.97 -1.89 -30.89
C TYR A 493 -6.81 -1.26 -29.77
N PHE A 494 -6.19 -0.75 -28.71
CA PHE A 494 -6.89 -0.08 -27.59
C PHE A 494 -6.96 1.45 -27.72
N SER A 495 -6.67 2.01 -28.91
CA SER A 495 -6.69 3.45 -29.18
C SER A 495 -7.76 3.86 -30.20
N TRP A 496 -8.93 3.23 -30.17
CA TRP A 496 -10.12 3.68 -30.91
C TRP A 496 -11.14 4.26 -29.91
N ASP A 497 -11.43 5.55 -30.07
CA ASP A 497 -12.56 6.19 -29.40
C ASP A 497 -13.87 5.64 -29.97
N ALA A 498 -14.77 5.25 -29.07
CA ALA A 498 -16.16 4.92 -29.39
C ALA A 498 -17.05 6.11 -28.99
N ASP A 499 -17.35 6.98 -29.96
CA ASP A 499 -18.50 7.88 -29.88
C ASP A 499 -19.81 7.06 -30.01
N GLU A 500 -20.93 7.74 -29.76
CA GLU A 500 -22.25 7.14 -29.42
C GLU A 500 -22.84 6.16 -30.46
N ASP A 501 -23.62 5.19 -29.94
CA ASP A 501 -24.41 4.13 -30.62
C ASP A 501 -23.65 3.00 -31.37
N GLU A 502 -23.51 1.81 -30.74
CA GLU A 502 -24.00 0.49 -31.26
C GLU A 502 -23.59 -0.73 -30.37
N ASP A 503 -24.57 -1.52 -29.91
CA ASP A 503 -24.38 -2.70 -29.03
C ASP A 503 -23.80 -3.96 -29.74
N GLU A 504 -23.42 -3.89 -31.02
CA GLU A 504 -22.92 -5.06 -31.79
C GLU A 504 -21.38 -5.15 -31.88
N GLU A 505 -20.62 -4.05 -31.72
CA GLU A 505 -19.15 -4.09 -31.89
C GLU A 505 -18.39 -4.76 -30.73
N VAL A 506 -18.94 -4.71 -29.50
CA VAL A 506 -18.32 -5.33 -28.30
C VAL A 506 -18.16 -6.86 -28.48
N ALA A 507 -19.02 -7.50 -29.26
CA ALA A 507 -18.94 -8.92 -29.57
C ALA A 507 -17.78 -9.25 -30.54
N LEU A 508 -17.49 -8.38 -31.51
CA LEU A 508 -16.39 -8.59 -32.48
C LEU A 508 -15.02 -8.40 -31.83
N VAL A 509 -14.86 -7.41 -30.95
CA VAL A 509 -13.61 -7.18 -30.21
C VAL A 509 -13.25 -8.39 -29.35
N ALA A 510 -14.23 -8.99 -28.67
CA ALA A 510 -14.04 -10.23 -27.91
C ALA A 510 -13.62 -11.43 -28.81
N MET A 511 -14.16 -11.50 -30.03
CA MET A 511 -13.85 -12.55 -30.99
C MET A 511 -12.42 -12.41 -31.56
N PHE A 512 -11.97 -11.18 -31.84
CA PHE A 512 -10.60 -10.91 -32.29
C PHE A 512 -9.55 -11.20 -31.20
N ALA A 513 -9.84 -10.85 -29.94
CA ALA A 513 -8.96 -11.15 -28.80
C ALA A 513 -8.71 -12.66 -28.65
N GLY A 514 -9.73 -13.50 -28.90
CA GLY A 514 -9.59 -14.96 -28.89
C GLY A 514 -8.67 -15.51 -29.98
N ILE A 515 -8.75 -14.96 -31.19
CA ILE A 515 -7.98 -15.43 -32.36
C ILE A 515 -6.50 -15.02 -32.27
N VAL A 516 -6.20 -13.82 -31.79
CA VAL A 516 -4.82 -13.30 -31.70
C VAL A 516 -4.03 -13.90 -30.53
N MET A 517 -4.69 -14.24 -29.40
CA MET A 517 -4.01 -14.72 -28.20
C MET A 517 -3.61 -16.20 -28.24
N MET A 518 -4.31 -17.05 -28.99
CA MET A 518 -3.99 -18.49 -29.07
C MET A 518 -2.61 -18.79 -29.71
N PRO A 519 -2.20 -18.17 -30.83
CA PRO A 519 -0.86 -18.34 -31.41
C PRO A 519 0.28 -17.77 -30.56
N ALA A 520 -0.01 -16.88 -29.61
CA ALA A 520 0.96 -16.32 -28.68
C ALA A 520 1.24 -17.29 -27.51
N LYS A 521 0.19 -17.80 -26.84
CA LYS A 521 0.36 -18.82 -25.78
C LYS A 521 1.02 -20.10 -26.29
N ARG A 522 0.77 -20.51 -27.54
CA ARG A 522 1.44 -21.66 -28.15
C ARG A 522 2.96 -21.43 -28.28
N ARG A 523 3.38 -20.28 -28.80
CA ARG A 523 4.80 -19.91 -28.92
C ARG A 523 5.52 -19.83 -27.57
N VAL A 524 4.86 -19.33 -26.52
CA VAL A 524 5.41 -19.32 -25.15
C VAL A 524 5.59 -20.74 -24.61
N GLY A 525 4.63 -21.63 -24.86
CA GLY A 525 4.74 -23.05 -24.49
C GLY A 525 5.87 -23.77 -25.25
N ASP A 526 6.02 -23.52 -26.54
CA ASP A 526 7.11 -24.10 -27.35
C ASP A 526 8.50 -23.63 -26.84
N GLN A 527 8.64 -22.35 -26.48
CA GLN A 527 9.87 -21.79 -25.88
C GLN A 527 10.18 -22.37 -24.48
N LEU A 528 9.16 -22.60 -23.66
CA LEU A 528 9.31 -23.23 -22.34
C LEU A 528 9.88 -24.65 -22.47
N VAL A 529 9.40 -25.43 -23.44
CA VAL A 529 9.87 -26.79 -23.72
C VAL A 529 11.32 -26.82 -24.22
N GLU A 530 11.78 -25.82 -25.00
CA GLU A 530 13.19 -25.73 -25.37
C GLU A 530 14.10 -25.39 -24.17
N LEU A 531 13.72 -24.41 -23.34
CA LEU A 531 14.50 -24.05 -22.16
C LEU A 531 14.58 -25.19 -21.12
N GLN A 532 13.50 -25.96 -20.96
CA GLN A 532 13.49 -27.16 -20.09
C GLN A 532 14.45 -28.26 -20.60
N LYS A 533 14.66 -28.40 -21.92
CA LYS A 533 15.69 -29.30 -22.48
C LYS A 533 17.10 -28.81 -22.20
N VAL A 534 17.37 -27.51 -22.41
CA VAL A 534 18.68 -26.90 -22.10
C VAL A 534 19.01 -27.04 -20.60
N HIS A 535 18.02 -26.89 -19.73
CA HIS A 535 18.15 -27.16 -18.30
C HIS A 535 18.54 -28.63 -18.02
N ALA A 536 17.90 -29.60 -18.68
CA ALA A 536 18.24 -31.02 -18.49
C ALA A 536 19.68 -31.35 -18.92
N ASP A 537 20.14 -30.84 -20.06
CA ASP A 537 21.51 -31.07 -20.57
C ASP A 537 22.59 -30.44 -19.68
N LEU A 538 22.38 -29.20 -19.21
CA LEU A 538 23.27 -28.56 -18.25
C LEU A 538 23.35 -29.33 -16.92
N HIS A 539 22.26 -29.98 -16.51
CA HIS A 539 22.19 -30.73 -15.25
C HIS A 539 22.97 -32.04 -15.36
N ALA A 540 22.87 -32.73 -16.50
CA ALA A 540 23.66 -33.91 -16.80
C ALA A 540 25.17 -33.59 -16.81
N GLN A 541 25.57 -32.47 -17.42
CA GLN A 541 26.97 -32.03 -17.45
C GLN A 541 27.52 -31.70 -16.06
N LEU A 542 26.76 -30.97 -15.23
CA LEU A 542 27.14 -30.70 -13.83
C LEU A 542 27.28 -31.98 -13.03
N THR A 543 26.34 -32.92 -13.18
CA THR A 543 26.36 -34.21 -12.48
C THR A 543 27.59 -35.04 -12.86
N ALA A 544 27.98 -35.05 -14.14
CA ALA A 544 29.19 -35.74 -14.61
C ALA A 544 30.48 -35.14 -14.01
N ILE A 545 30.55 -33.81 -13.84
CA ILE A 545 31.69 -33.16 -13.16
C ILE A 545 31.71 -33.52 -11.67
N GLU A 546 30.56 -33.49 -10.99
CA GLU A 546 30.47 -33.84 -9.57
C GLU A 546 30.80 -35.32 -9.29
N GLN A 547 30.63 -36.21 -10.27
CA GLN A 547 31.03 -37.62 -10.21
C GLN A 547 32.49 -37.89 -10.58
N SER A 548 33.25 -36.89 -11.06
CA SER A 548 34.66 -37.08 -11.42
C SER A 548 35.56 -37.35 -10.21
N ASP A 549 36.59 -38.18 -10.37
CA ASP A 549 37.52 -38.53 -9.30
C ASP A 549 38.17 -37.31 -8.64
N ASP A 550 38.53 -36.28 -9.43
CA ASP A 550 39.12 -35.03 -8.91
C ASP A 550 38.12 -34.25 -8.04
N TYR A 551 36.84 -34.17 -8.45
CA TYR A 551 35.80 -33.56 -7.62
C TYR A 551 35.59 -34.33 -6.32
N GLN A 552 35.55 -35.67 -6.38
CA GLN A 552 35.42 -36.52 -5.19
C GLN A 552 36.64 -36.43 -4.26
N LYS A 553 37.85 -36.25 -4.82
CA LYS A 553 39.09 -35.96 -4.07
C LYS A 553 39.02 -34.61 -3.36
N ALA A 554 38.56 -33.58 -4.06
CA ALA A 554 38.39 -32.25 -3.51
C ALA A 554 37.29 -32.19 -2.44
N ALA A 555 36.19 -32.92 -2.63
CA ALA A 555 35.14 -33.09 -1.63
C ALA A 555 35.67 -33.80 -0.37
N SER A 556 36.46 -34.86 -0.54
CA SER A 556 37.13 -35.57 0.57
C SER A 556 38.17 -34.69 1.29
N LEU A 557 38.88 -33.83 0.54
CA LEU A 557 39.80 -32.85 1.10
C LEU A 557 39.06 -31.80 1.94
N LEU A 558 37.89 -31.34 1.51
CA LEU A 558 37.05 -30.39 2.26
C LEU A 558 36.33 -31.02 3.45
N ALA A 559 36.01 -32.31 3.39
CA ALA A 559 35.45 -33.05 4.50
C ALA A 559 36.48 -33.27 5.63
N SER A 560 37.76 -33.40 5.28
CA SER A 560 38.86 -33.60 6.24
C SER A 560 39.51 -32.29 6.71
N ASP A 561 39.57 -31.26 5.86
CA ASP A 561 39.99 -29.90 6.19
C ASP A 561 38.99 -28.87 5.60
N PRO A 562 38.00 -28.41 6.39
CA PRO A 562 36.98 -27.44 5.94
C PRO A 562 37.56 -26.08 5.50
N LEU A 563 38.80 -25.77 5.85
CA LEU A 563 39.51 -24.54 5.45
C LEU A 563 40.37 -24.74 4.20
N ALA A 564 40.52 -25.97 3.68
CA ALA A 564 41.38 -26.28 2.52
C ALA A 564 41.05 -25.44 1.28
N ARG A 565 39.77 -25.08 1.05
CA ARG A 565 39.34 -24.20 -0.06
C ARG A 565 39.97 -22.79 -0.02
N LEU A 566 40.30 -22.27 1.16
CA LEU A 566 40.97 -20.97 1.31
C LEU A 566 42.44 -21.06 0.90
N ASN A 567 43.05 -22.25 0.98
CA ASN A 567 44.35 -22.53 0.43
C ASN A 567 44.24 -22.83 -1.07
N LYS A 568 44.07 -21.76 -1.88
CA LYS A 568 43.89 -21.82 -3.34
C LYS A 568 44.84 -22.79 -4.04
N LYS A 569 46.11 -22.87 -3.62
CA LYS A 569 47.11 -23.75 -4.25
C LYS A 569 46.83 -25.23 -3.99
N LYS A 570 46.55 -25.64 -2.74
CA LYS A 570 46.16 -27.03 -2.42
C LYS A 570 44.83 -27.41 -3.07
N PHE A 571 43.84 -26.52 -3.03
CA PHE A 571 42.51 -26.81 -3.55
C PHE A 571 42.48 -26.90 -5.09
N SER A 572 43.18 -26.00 -5.78
CA SER A 572 43.33 -26.05 -7.25
C SER A 572 44.03 -27.33 -7.72
N THR A 573 45.05 -27.82 -7.01
CA THR A 573 45.69 -29.11 -7.33
C THR A 573 44.76 -30.32 -7.12
N ALA A 574 43.73 -30.21 -6.27
CA ALA A 574 42.76 -31.28 -6.05
C ALA A 574 41.59 -31.28 -7.06
N MET A 575 41.18 -30.10 -7.53
CA MET A 575 40.08 -29.92 -8.50
C MET A 575 40.52 -29.91 -9.98
N GLY A 576 41.82 -29.75 -10.25
CA GLY A 576 42.34 -29.54 -11.60
C GLY A 576 41.74 -28.31 -12.29
N HIS A 577 41.53 -28.39 -13.61
CA HIS A 577 40.87 -27.34 -14.39
C HIS A 577 39.34 -27.35 -14.29
N ALA A 578 38.72 -28.36 -13.66
CA ALA A 578 37.27 -28.56 -13.69
C ALA A 578 36.47 -27.53 -12.87
N TRP A 579 37.11 -26.79 -11.95
CA TRP A 579 36.43 -25.85 -11.07
C TRP A 579 35.80 -24.66 -11.81
N ASP A 580 36.52 -24.05 -12.74
CA ASP A 580 36.01 -22.86 -13.45
C ASP A 580 34.89 -23.26 -14.43
N THR A 581 34.98 -24.46 -15.03
CA THR A 581 33.90 -25.07 -15.84
C THR A 581 32.66 -25.35 -14.98
N TYR A 582 32.83 -25.92 -13.78
CA TYR A 582 31.73 -26.18 -12.84
C TYR A 582 31.01 -24.89 -12.43
N VAL A 583 31.75 -23.84 -12.05
CA VAL A 583 31.17 -22.54 -11.68
C VAL A 583 30.46 -21.89 -12.87
N SER A 584 31.01 -21.98 -14.08
CA SER A 584 30.40 -21.47 -15.30
C SER A 584 29.05 -22.14 -15.61
N LEU A 585 29.02 -23.49 -15.66
CA LEU A 585 27.81 -24.26 -15.91
C LEU A 585 26.73 -24.01 -14.84
N LYS A 586 27.12 -23.87 -13.57
CA LYS A 586 26.22 -23.59 -12.45
C LYS A 586 25.56 -22.20 -12.56
N ASN A 587 26.30 -21.20 -13.04
CA ASN A 587 25.77 -19.86 -13.30
C ASN A 587 24.84 -19.84 -14.53
N GLN A 588 25.19 -20.58 -15.59
CA GLN A 588 24.33 -20.75 -16.77
C GLN A 588 22.99 -21.42 -16.39
N MET A 589 23.05 -22.47 -15.56
CA MET A 589 21.86 -23.15 -15.03
C MET A 589 20.91 -22.19 -14.31
N ALA A 590 21.43 -21.39 -13.38
CA ALA A 590 20.63 -20.44 -12.61
C ALA A 590 19.90 -19.42 -13.50
N SER A 591 20.54 -18.99 -14.60
CA SER A 591 19.95 -18.09 -15.60
C SER A 591 18.80 -18.77 -16.36
N VAL A 592 18.97 -20.02 -16.78
CA VAL A 592 17.91 -20.79 -17.47
C VAL A 592 16.70 -21.01 -16.55
N CYS A 593 16.90 -21.35 -15.28
CA CYS A 593 15.81 -21.49 -14.30
C CYS A 593 15.00 -20.21 -14.10
N ALA A 594 15.66 -19.04 -14.07
CA ALA A 594 14.98 -17.76 -13.90
C ALA A 594 14.07 -17.43 -15.10
N ASN A 595 14.54 -17.72 -16.32
CA ASN A 595 13.76 -17.51 -17.55
C ASN A 595 12.55 -18.46 -17.64
N ILE A 596 12.71 -19.72 -17.24
CA ILE A 596 11.62 -20.71 -17.16
C ILE A 596 10.51 -20.20 -16.22
N ALA A 597 10.86 -19.80 -14.99
CA ALA A 597 9.89 -19.31 -14.01
C ALA A 597 9.14 -18.05 -14.48
N GLN A 598 9.81 -17.14 -15.20
CA GLN A 598 9.18 -15.93 -15.74
C GLN A 598 8.15 -16.24 -16.85
N LEU A 599 8.43 -17.23 -17.71
CA LEU A 599 7.50 -17.69 -18.73
C LEU A 599 6.31 -18.46 -18.12
N GLU A 600 6.54 -19.28 -17.10
CA GLU A 600 5.50 -20.00 -16.37
C GLU A 600 4.52 -19.03 -15.68
N MET A 601 5.02 -18.00 -14.98
CA MET A 601 4.19 -16.92 -14.42
C MET A 601 3.36 -16.17 -15.46
N THR A 602 3.83 -16.12 -16.71
CA THR A 602 3.10 -15.50 -17.84
C THR A 602 1.96 -16.40 -18.34
N MET A 603 2.06 -17.72 -18.14
CA MET A 603 0.99 -18.68 -18.46
C MET A 603 -0.13 -18.72 -17.40
N GLU A 604 0.19 -18.48 -16.13
CA GLU A 604 -0.71 -18.64 -14.97
C GLU A 604 -1.71 -17.49 -14.70
N GLN A 605 -1.67 -16.38 -15.45
CA GLN A 605 -2.63 -15.28 -15.28
C GLN A 605 -4.10 -15.75 -15.50
N PRO A 606 -5.04 -15.40 -14.60
CA PRO A 606 -6.39 -15.97 -14.58
C PRO A 606 -7.26 -15.52 -15.77
N ALA A 607 -8.24 -16.36 -16.13
CA ALA A 607 -9.13 -16.12 -17.27
C ALA A 607 -9.91 -14.80 -17.18
N MET A 608 -10.05 -14.11 -18.33
CA MET A 608 -10.82 -12.88 -18.45
C MET A 608 -12.26 -13.02 -17.92
N LYS A 609 -12.71 -11.97 -17.26
CA LYS A 609 -14.12 -11.75 -16.93
C LYS A 609 -14.73 -10.79 -17.94
N VAL A 610 -16.04 -10.87 -18.14
CA VAL A 610 -16.80 -9.97 -19.01
C VAL A 610 -17.88 -9.28 -18.18
N LEU A 611 -18.17 -8.02 -18.49
CA LEU A 611 -19.30 -7.28 -17.93
C LEU A 611 -20.58 -7.66 -18.68
N VAL A 612 -21.63 -8.02 -17.96
CA VAL A 612 -22.93 -8.41 -18.54
C VAL A 612 -24.03 -7.62 -17.86
N SER A 613 -24.92 -7.02 -18.64
CA SER A 613 -26.12 -6.34 -18.14
C SER A 613 -27.23 -7.36 -17.87
N ASP A 614 -27.86 -7.29 -16.69
CA ASP A 614 -29.06 -8.08 -16.41
C ASP A 614 -30.33 -7.42 -16.99
N LYS A 615 -31.48 -8.11 -16.88
CA LYS A 615 -32.77 -7.62 -17.43
C LYS A 615 -33.31 -6.33 -16.78
N SER A 616 -32.63 -5.80 -15.76
CA SER A 616 -32.93 -4.50 -15.14
C SER A 616 -31.95 -3.40 -15.54
N GLY A 617 -31.02 -3.67 -16.47
CA GLY A 617 -29.97 -2.73 -16.88
C GLY A 617 -28.77 -2.70 -15.94
N ARG A 618 -28.68 -3.63 -14.98
CA ARG A 618 -27.60 -3.64 -14.00
C ARG A 618 -26.41 -4.44 -14.50
N VAL A 619 -25.30 -3.75 -14.73
CA VAL A 619 -24.03 -4.35 -15.16
C VAL A 619 -23.38 -5.13 -14.01
N MET A 620 -22.91 -6.35 -14.28
CA MET A 620 -22.22 -7.21 -13.33
C MET A 620 -21.19 -8.13 -14.00
N GLU A 621 -20.07 -8.39 -13.32
CA GLU A 621 -19.01 -9.28 -13.83
C GLU A 621 -19.42 -10.76 -13.85
N ARG A 622 -19.06 -11.47 -14.92
CA ARG A 622 -19.16 -12.93 -15.05
C ARG A 622 -17.85 -13.54 -15.57
N PRO A 623 -17.43 -14.72 -15.10
CA PRO A 623 -16.37 -15.51 -15.73
C PRO A 623 -16.81 -15.95 -17.15
N PHE A 624 -15.91 -15.88 -18.13
CA PHE A 624 -16.21 -16.20 -19.54
C PHE A 624 -16.84 -17.60 -19.75
N LYS A 625 -16.48 -18.57 -18.90
CA LYS A 625 -16.98 -19.95 -18.93
C LYS A 625 -18.46 -20.12 -18.52
N ASP A 626 -19.09 -19.09 -17.94
CA ASP A 626 -20.46 -19.16 -17.41
C ASP A 626 -21.49 -18.48 -18.36
N LEU A 627 -21.11 -18.26 -19.62
CA LEU A 627 -21.96 -17.73 -20.69
C LEU A 627 -22.65 -18.85 -21.48
N ASP A 628 -23.89 -19.18 -21.09
CA ASP A 628 -24.81 -19.93 -21.96
C ASP A 628 -25.20 -19.04 -23.14
N TYR A 629 -24.75 -19.39 -24.34
CA TYR A 629 -24.83 -18.53 -25.52
C TYR A 629 -26.25 -18.45 -26.11
N VAL A 630 -27.01 -17.45 -25.61
CA VAL A 630 -28.27 -16.90 -26.15
C VAL A 630 -29.45 -17.89 -26.25
N ASN A 631 -30.42 -17.72 -25.35
CA ASN A 631 -31.74 -18.35 -25.44
C ASN A 631 -32.51 -17.82 -26.68
N ASP A 632 -33.13 -18.72 -27.47
CA ASP A 632 -33.88 -18.43 -28.70
C ASP A 632 -34.93 -17.30 -28.56
N SER A 633 -35.37 -16.99 -27.34
CA SER A 633 -36.30 -15.87 -27.05
C SER A 633 -35.73 -14.47 -27.28
N TRP A 634 -34.42 -14.30 -27.49
CA TRP A 634 -33.77 -12.99 -27.54
C TRP A 634 -33.84 -12.28 -28.91
N VAL A 635 -34.21 -12.97 -30.01
CA VAL A 635 -34.05 -12.41 -31.37
C VAL A 635 -35.39 -12.33 -32.13
N ASN A 636 -36.12 -11.25 -31.89
CA ASN A 636 -37.37 -10.89 -32.59
C ASN A 636 -37.20 -9.65 -33.49
N LYS A 637 -36.58 -9.82 -34.67
CA LYS A 637 -36.73 -8.95 -35.84
C LYS A 637 -36.35 -9.72 -37.13
N LEU A 638 -36.92 -9.33 -38.27
CA LEU A 638 -36.86 -10.05 -39.54
C LEU A 638 -35.97 -9.33 -40.56
N GLY A 639 -34.98 -10.01 -41.13
CA GLY A 639 -34.07 -9.47 -42.15
C GLY A 639 -33.29 -10.56 -42.89
N LYS A 640 -32.48 -10.18 -43.89
CA LYS A 640 -31.61 -11.12 -44.61
C LYS A 640 -30.36 -11.49 -43.80
N GLU A 641 -29.75 -10.57 -43.05
CA GLU A 641 -28.63 -10.90 -42.14
C GLU A 641 -29.04 -11.92 -41.06
N HIS A 642 -30.28 -11.86 -40.55
CA HIS A 642 -30.80 -12.85 -39.58
C HIS A 642 -30.72 -14.30 -40.08
N LYS A 643 -30.77 -14.53 -41.41
CA LYS A 643 -30.57 -15.87 -41.98
C LYS A 643 -29.09 -16.28 -42.09
N ALA A 644 -28.17 -15.33 -42.18
CA ALA A 644 -26.73 -15.59 -42.11
C ALA A 644 -26.32 -15.89 -40.67
N LEU A 645 -26.69 -15.05 -39.70
CA LEU A 645 -26.45 -15.26 -38.28
C LEU A 645 -27.07 -16.57 -37.75
N LYS A 646 -28.31 -16.92 -38.14
CA LYS A 646 -28.89 -18.24 -37.79
C LYS A 646 -28.20 -19.43 -38.47
N ARG A 647 -27.42 -19.22 -39.52
CA ARG A 647 -26.62 -20.26 -40.17
C ARG A 647 -25.29 -20.44 -39.45
N GLU A 648 -24.53 -19.36 -39.24
CA GLU A 648 -23.25 -19.41 -38.51
C GLU A 648 -23.44 -19.88 -37.07
N ASN A 649 -24.49 -19.43 -36.37
CA ASN A 649 -24.79 -19.88 -35.02
C ASN A 649 -25.22 -21.38 -34.98
N ARG A 650 -25.77 -21.93 -36.08
CA ARG A 650 -25.98 -23.39 -36.21
C ARG A 650 -24.69 -24.15 -36.44
N GLU A 651 -23.79 -23.62 -37.28
CA GLU A 651 -22.48 -24.22 -37.57
C GLU A 651 -21.60 -24.22 -36.30
N LEU A 652 -21.59 -23.14 -35.50
CA LEU A 652 -20.91 -23.07 -34.20
C LEU A 652 -21.49 -24.03 -33.14
N ASN A 653 -22.82 -24.11 -33.01
CA ASN A 653 -23.44 -25.08 -32.09
C ASN A 653 -23.18 -26.54 -32.51
N GLN A 654 -23.10 -26.83 -33.81
CA GLN A 654 -22.69 -28.16 -34.30
C GLN A 654 -21.24 -28.49 -33.93
N ILE A 655 -20.31 -27.54 -34.04
CA ILE A 655 -18.91 -27.72 -33.62
C ILE A 655 -18.81 -27.93 -32.10
N TYR A 656 -19.53 -27.13 -31.29
CA TYR A 656 -19.56 -27.29 -29.83
C TYR A 656 -20.12 -28.65 -29.39
N HIS A 657 -21.23 -29.09 -29.97
CA HIS A 657 -21.81 -30.41 -29.66
C HIS A 657 -20.97 -31.57 -30.21
N ALA A 658 -20.27 -31.41 -31.32
CA ALA A 658 -19.27 -32.38 -31.77
C ALA A 658 -18.12 -32.50 -30.78
N PHE A 659 -17.63 -31.37 -30.23
CA PHE A 659 -16.56 -31.35 -29.23
C PHE A 659 -16.99 -32.00 -27.91
N GLN A 660 -18.20 -31.69 -27.42
CA GLN A 660 -18.76 -32.41 -26.26
C GLN A 660 -19.00 -33.90 -26.52
N LYS A 661 -19.30 -34.31 -27.76
CA LYS A 661 -19.44 -35.72 -28.12
C LYS A 661 -18.09 -36.43 -28.14
N VAL A 662 -17.02 -35.76 -28.60
CA VAL A 662 -15.64 -36.29 -28.49
C VAL A 662 -15.23 -36.44 -27.03
N ASN A 663 -15.49 -35.43 -26.17
CA ASN A 663 -15.18 -35.56 -24.74
C ASN A 663 -15.98 -36.67 -24.05
N ARG A 664 -17.29 -36.79 -24.29
CA ARG A 664 -18.08 -37.91 -23.75
C ARG A 664 -17.56 -39.26 -24.25
N ASN A 665 -17.29 -39.41 -25.55
CA ASN A 665 -16.71 -40.65 -26.07
C ASN A 665 -15.33 -40.97 -25.44
N LEU A 666 -14.52 -39.97 -25.09
CA LEU A 666 -13.22 -40.17 -24.41
C LEU A 666 -13.38 -40.49 -22.91
N GLU A 667 -14.44 -40.01 -22.26
CA GLU A 667 -14.81 -40.40 -20.89
C GLU A 667 -15.40 -41.81 -20.88
N ASP A 668 -16.34 -42.12 -21.79
CA ASP A 668 -16.94 -43.44 -21.99
C ASP A 668 -15.87 -44.51 -22.34
N GLU A 669 -14.90 -44.20 -23.23
CA GLU A 669 -13.76 -45.10 -23.52
C GLU A 669 -12.86 -45.32 -22.29
N ARG A 670 -12.75 -44.33 -21.41
CA ARG A 670 -11.89 -44.38 -20.22
C ARG A 670 -12.56 -45.09 -19.06
N GLU A 671 -13.89 -45.06 -18.99
CA GLU A 671 -14.71 -45.79 -18.03
C GLU A 671 -14.86 -47.26 -18.47
N ALA A 672 -15.10 -47.53 -19.77
CA ALA A 672 -15.10 -48.90 -20.30
C ALA A 672 -13.76 -49.63 -20.11
N ARG A 673 -12.62 -48.96 -20.32
CA ARG A 673 -11.28 -49.52 -20.03
C ARG A 673 -11.03 -49.76 -18.53
N ARG A 674 -11.81 -49.16 -17.64
CA ARG A 674 -11.70 -49.34 -16.18
C ARG A 674 -12.52 -50.56 -15.72
N ASP A 675 -13.68 -50.79 -16.33
CA ASP A 675 -14.56 -51.90 -16.00
C ASP A 675 -14.09 -53.26 -16.58
N GLU A 676 -13.24 -53.26 -17.62
CA GLU A 676 -12.65 -54.48 -18.20
C GLU A 676 -11.30 -54.92 -17.56
N ALA A 677 -10.74 -54.15 -16.62
CA ALA A 677 -9.44 -54.45 -16.02
C ALA A 677 -9.54 -55.44 -14.83
N PRO A 678 -8.71 -56.50 -14.75
CA PRO A 678 -8.75 -57.45 -13.63
C PRO A 678 -8.46 -56.79 -12.26
N PRO A 679 -9.21 -57.10 -11.19
CA PRO A 679 -9.15 -56.37 -9.92
C PRO A 679 -7.74 -56.27 -9.31
N GLU A 680 -6.93 -57.31 -9.45
CA GLU A 680 -5.59 -57.40 -8.86
C GLU A 680 -4.60 -56.35 -9.43
N GLN A 681 -4.79 -55.91 -10.68
CA GLN A 681 -3.96 -54.83 -11.27
C GLN A 681 -4.43 -53.43 -10.88
N ILE A 682 -5.71 -53.24 -10.54
CA ILE A 682 -6.21 -51.96 -10.03
C ILE A 682 -5.65 -51.71 -8.63
N GLU A 683 -5.60 -52.73 -7.77
CA GLU A 683 -5.06 -52.59 -6.40
C GLU A 683 -3.53 -52.30 -6.41
N GLU A 684 -2.76 -52.89 -7.34
CA GLU A 684 -1.34 -52.53 -7.53
C GLU A 684 -1.15 -51.11 -8.11
N LEU A 685 -1.96 -50.69 -9.11
CA LEU A 685 -1.86 -49.34 -9.69
C LEU A 685 -2.32 -48.25 -8.71
N GLU A 686 -3.39 -48.47 -7.96
CA GLU A 686 -3.86 -47.54 -6.93
C GLU A 686 -2.88 -47.49 -5.75
N LYS A 687 -2.26 -48.61 -5.36
CA LYS A 687 -1.20 -48.61 -4.34
C LYS A 687 0.05 -47.88 -4.82
N ALA A 688 0.57 -48.20 -6.01
CA ALA A 688 1.73 -47.51 -6.59
C ALA A 688 1.47 -46.00 -6.80
N THR A 689 0.25 -45.62 -7.18
CA THR A 689 -0.15 -44.21 -7.32
C THR A 689 -0.27 -43.51 -5.96
N ASN A 690 -0.82 -44.17 -4.93
CA ASN A 690 -0.90 -43.59 -3.58
C ASN A 690 0.48 -43.50 -2.90
N ASP A 691 1.35 -44.50 -3.08
CA ASP A 691 2.73 -44.47 -2.60
C ASP A 691 3.54 -43.35 -3.32
N ALA A 692 3.40 -43.22 -4.64
CA ALA A 692 4.04 -42.13 -5.41
C ALA A 692 3.52 -40.73 -5.08
N ILE A 693 2.22 -40.59 -4.74
CA ILE A 693 1.63 -39.32 -4.29
C ILE A 693 2.07 -38.97 -2.85
N THR A 694 2.47 -39.93 -2.03
CA THR A 694 2.75 -39.69 -0.61
C THR A 694 4.22 -39.50 -0.23
N GLU A 695 5.21 -39.90 -1.05
CA GLU A 695 6.63 -39.75 -0.65
C GLU A 695 7.54 -38.80 -1.48
N ASP A 696 7.34 -38.51 -2.79
CA ASP A 696 8.40 -37.78 -3.55
C ASP A 696 7.99 -36.59 -4.47
N ALA A 697 6.70 -36.34 -4.73
CA ALA A 697 6.31 -35.32 -5.74
C ALA A 697 6.14 -33.87 -5.22
N PHE A 698 6.04 -33.64 -3.91
CA PHE A 698 5.80 -32.30 -3.33
C PHE A 698 6.56 -32.02 -2.01
N ALA A 699 7.52 -32.88 -1.64
CA ALA A 699 8.19 -32.85 -0.34
C ALA A 699 9.63 -32.31 -0.41
N ALA A 700 9.76 -30.98 -0.37
CA ALA A 700 10.95 -30.34 0.21
C ALA A 700 10.47 -29.12 0.96
N SER A 701 10.33 -29.22 2.28
CA SER A 701 9.80 -28.17 3.15
C SER A 701 10.55 -26.84 2.99
N PHE A 702 9.96 -25.72 3.41
CA PHE A 702 10.68 -24.42 3.46
C PHE A 702 12.08 -24.52 4.05
N TRP A 703 12.26 -25.31 5.11
CA TRP A 703 13.54 -25.48 5.79
C TRP A 703 14.55 -26.29 4.97
N GLU A 704 14.11 -27.23 4.13
CA GLU A 704 14.96 -27.93 3.17
C GLU A 704 15.32 -27.05 1.98
N ARG A 705 14.38 -26.23 1.48
CA ARG A 705 14.66 -25.22 0.45
C ARG A 705 15.64 -24.17 0.98
N ALA A 706 15.46 -23.71 2.22
CA ALA A 706 16.40 -22.83 2.91
C ALA A 706 17.77 -23.52 3.13
N GLY A 707 17.82 -24.80 3.47
CA GLY A 707 19.07 -25.57 3.61
C GLY A 707 19.87 -25.74 2.31
N ARG A 708 19.20 -25.64 1.16
CA ARG A 708 19.82 -25.57 -0.18
C ARG A 708 20.33 -24.16 -0.52
N LEU A 709 19.69 -23.11 0.01
CA LEU A 709 20.07 -21.70 -0.20
C LEU A 709 21.13 -21.17 0.80
N VAL A 710 21.21 -21.74 2.00
CA VAL A 710 22.16 -21.33 3.04
C VAL A 710 23.52 -22.01 2.83
N ALA A 711 24.59 -21.21 2.87
CA ALA A 711 25.96 -21.68 2.73
C ALA A 711 26.28 -22.84 3.70
N PRO A 712 27.06 -23.87 3.29
CA PRO A 712 27.31 -25.05 4.13
C PRO A 712 27.85 -24.75 5.54
N SER A 713 28.68 -23.71 5.68
CA SER A 713 29.23 -23.24 6.97
C SER A 713 28.16 -22.69 7.93
N HIS A 714 26.99 -22.31 7.44
CA HIS A 714 25.88 -21.77 8.23
C HIS A 714 24.71 -22.76 8.35
N ARG A 715 24.84 -24.00 7.86
CA ARG A 715 23.79 -25.03 8.03
C ARG A 715 23.58 -25.44 9.50
N GLY A 716 24.64 -25.41 10.32
CA GLY A 716 24.51 -25.54 11.77
C GLY A 716 23.66 -24.41 12.37
N LEU A 717 23.97 -23.17 12.01
CA LEU A 717 23.21 -21.99 12.43
C LEU A 717 21.75 -22.00 11.91
N LEU A 718 21.49 -22.56 10.73
CA LEU A 718 20.13 -22.76 10.20
C LEU A 718 19.35 -23.80 11.02
N ALA A 719 19.98 -24.93 11.37
CA ALA A 719 19.36 -25.94 12.23
C ALA A 719 19.09 -25.40 13.66
N GLU A 720 20.03 -24.62 14.21
CA GLU A 720 19.84 -23.88 15.46
C GLU A 720 18.70 -22.86 15.35
N SER A 721 18.62 -22.12 14.23
CA SER A 721 17.54 -21.15 13.97
C SER A 721 16.18 -21.83 13.82
N GLN A 722 16.11 -22.99 13.18
CA GLN A 722 14.89 -23.81 13.08
C GLN A 722 14.46 -24.33 14.47
N ALA A 723 15.42 -24.81 15.28
CA ALA A 723 15.18 -25.22 16.66
C ALA A 723 14.73 -24.05 17.56
N PHE A 724 15.31 -22.86 17.38
CA PHE A 724 14.99 -21.64 18.11
C PHE A 724 13.62 -21.06 17.72
N ALA A 725 13.30 -21.06 16.41
CA ALA A 725 11.96 -20.74 15.92
C ALA A 725 10.92 -21.69 16.51
N ALA A 726 11.23 -22.99 16.58
CA ALA A 726 10.40 -23.97 17.27
C ALA A 726 10.34 -23.75 18.81
N SER A 727 11.37 -23.16 19.44
CA SER A 727 11.37 -22.87 20.89
C SER A 727 10.61 -21.60 21.27
N SER A 728 10.24 -20.75 20.31
CA SER A 728 9.45 -19.51 20.52
C SER A 728 8.08 -19.70 21.21
N ARG A 729 7.62 -20.94 21.40
CA ARG A 729 6.34 -21.30 22.04
C ARG A 729 6.56 -22.29 23.19
N ALA A 730 5.93 -22.00 24.34
CA ALA A 730 6.02 -22.81 25.54
C ALA A 730 5.62 -24.28 25.33
N ALA A 731 6.27 -25.20 26.05
CA ALA A 731 6.03 -26.65 25.94
C ALA A 731 4.58 -27.05 26.25
N SER A 732 3.91 -26.34 27.16
CA SER A 732 2.47 -26.50 27.45
C SER A 732 1.60 -26.22 26.23
N THR A 733 1.92 -25.18 25.45
CA THR A 733 1.23 -24.82 24.21
C THR A 733 1.37 -25.91 23.15
N LYS A 734 2.58 -26.46 22.94
CA LYS A 734 2.82 -27.56 21.99
C LYS A 734 1.99 -28.80 22.33
N LYS A 735 1.94 -29.18 23.61
CA LYS A 735 1.21 -30.36 24.11
C LYS A 735 -0.31 -30.25 23.90
N VAL A 736 -0.88 -29.05 23.98
CA VAL A 736 -2.32 -28.80 23.78
C VAL A 736 -2.75 -28.92 22.31
N TYR A 737 -1.89 -28.56 21.35
CA TYR A 737 -2.22 -28.60 19.92
C TYR A 737 -1.81 -29.90 19.21
N ALA A 738 -1.02 -30.78 19.83
CA ALA A 738 -0.59 -32.04 19.24
C ALA A 738 -1.76 -32.95 18.82
N ASN A 739 -2.68 -33.28 19.74
CA ASN A 739 -3.79 -34.19 19.44
C ASN A 739 -4.76 -33.64 18.35
N PRO A 740 -5.16 -32.35 18.36
CA PRO A 740 -5.94 -31.78 17.26
C PRO A 740 -5.20 -31.79 15.90
N TRP A 741 -3.87 -31.67 15.90
CA TRP A 741 -3.07 -31.76 14.68
C TRP A 741 -3.00 -33.20 14.14
N GLU A 742 -2.77 -34.20 14.99
CA GLU A 742 -2.83 -35.61 14.57
C GLU A 742 -4.22 -35.99 14.05
N GLY A 743 -5.29 -35.45 14.67
CA GLY A 743 -6.65 -35.61 14.17
C GLY A 743 -6.86 -35.03 12.76
N PHE A 744 -6.23 -33.90 12.43
CA PHE A 744 -6.26 -33.33 11.08
C PHE A 744 -5.47 -34.18 10.08
N LYS A 745 -4.22 -34.56 10.42
CA LYS A 745 -3.39 -35.42 9.56
C LYS A 745 -4.05 -36.76 9.26
N SER A 746 -4.65 -37.40 10.27
CA SER A 746 -5.38 -38.66 10.12
C SER A 746 -6.60 -38.51 9.20
N TRP A 747 -7.38 -37.43 9.37
CA TRP A 747 -8.51 -37.14 8.50
C TRP A 747 -8.09 -36.84 7.05
N CYS A 748 -7.02 -36.08 6.86
CA CYS A 748 -6.45 -35.82 5.54
C CYS A 748 -5.97 -37.10 4.85
N ARG A 749 -5.21 -37.96 5.55
CA ARG A 749 -4.75 -39.26 5.02
C ARG A 749 -5.91 -40.17 4.64
N ALA A 750 -6.93 -40.26 5.48
CA ALA A 750 -8.13 -41.06 5.20
C ALA A 750 -8.97 -40.52 4.02
N GLY A 751 -8.78 -39.26 3.60
CA GLY A 751 -9.44 -38.64 2.46
C GLY A 751 -8.54 -38.40 1.24
N GLY A 752 -7.29 -38.88 1.24
CA GLY A 752 -6.34 -38.64 0.14
C GLY A 752 -5.87 -37.18 0.00
N TYR A 753 -5.96 -36.37 1.06
CA TYR A 753 -5.61 -34.94 1.02
C TYR A 753 -4.22 -34.66 1.59
N CYS A 754 -3.49 -33.73 0.98
CA CYS A 754 -2.28 -33.16 1.59
C CYS A 754 -2.63 -32.34 2.85
N TYR A 755 -1.92 -32.62 3.95
CA TYR A 755 -2.11 -31.95 5.24
C TYR A 755 -1.12 -30.81 5.52
N LEU A 756 -0.02 -30.72 4.75
CA LEU A 756 0.97 -29.65 4.85
C LEU A 756 1.78 -29.58 3.53
N PRO A 757 1.66 -28.52 2.71
CA PRO A 757 0.73 -27.40 2.85
C PRO A 757 -0.70 -27.81 2.44
N ALA A 758 -1.66 -27.73 3.37
CA ALA A 758 -3.05 -28.01 3.08
C ALA A 758 -3.72 -26.84 2.35
N SER A 759 -4.59 -27.13 1.37
CA SER A 759 -5.36 -26.07 0.71
C SER A 759 -6.41 -25.45 1.65
N PRO A 760 -6.80 -24.18 1.45
CA PRO A 760 -7.87 -23.55 2.23
C PRO A 760 -9.22 -24.30 2.18
N VAL A 761 -9.46 -25.06 1.10
CA VAL A 761 -10.67 -25.89 0.92
C VAL A 761 -10.61 -27.11 1.84
N VAL A 762 -9.49 -27.85 1.84
CA VAL A 762 -9.27 -29.03 2.72
C VAL A 762 -9.40 -28.64 4.19
N VAL A 763 -8.80 -27.51 4.59
CA VAL A 763 -8.92 -26.99 5.97
C VAL A 763 -10.37 -26.61 6.30
N GLY A 764 -11.09 -25.96 5.38
CA GLY A 764 -12.50 -25.59 5.59
C GLY A 764 -13.43 -26.81 5.69
N MET A 765 -13.20 -27.85 4.88
CA MET A 765 -13.91 -29.13 4.96
C MET A 765 -13.67 -29.81 6.31
N TYR A 766 -12.40 -29.92 6.75
CA TYR A 766 -12.10 -30.49 8.06
C TYR A 766 -12.74 -29.72 9.22
N LEU A 767 -12.63 -28.39 9.24
CA LEU A 767 -13.25 -27.58 10.29
C LEU A 767 -14.78 -27.70 10.30
N THR A 768 -15.40 -27.96 9.14
CA THR A 768 -16.83 -28.28 9.04
C THR A 768 -17.14 -29.66 9.64
N THR A 769 -16.32 -30.68 9.37
CA THR A 769 -16.44 -32.03 9.96
C THR A 769 -16.27 -31.99 11.49
N VAL A 770 -15.28 -31.23 11.99
CA VAL A 770 -15.11 -30.99 13.43
C VAL A 770 -16.31 -30.23 13.99
N ALA A 771 -16.85 -29.22 13.30
CA ALA A 771 -18.02 -28.48 13.76
C ALA A 771 -19.30 -29.34 13.82
N LYS A 772 -19.47 -30.33 12.92
CA LYS A 772 -20.59 -31.29 12.94
C LYS A 772 -20.54 -32.26 14.13
N THR A 773 -19.37 -32.49 14.71
CA THR A 773 -19.13 -33.51 15.76
C THR A 773 -18.74 -32.92 17.12
N ALA A 774 -18.34 -31.64 17.16
CA ALA A 774 -17.93 -30.95 18.37
C ALA A 774 -19.12 -30.52 19.24
N SER A 775 -18.99 -30.73 20.55
CA SER A 775 -19.94 -30.25 21.56
C SER A 775 -19.80 -28.76 21.93
N SER A 776 -18.79 -28.06 21.40
CA SER A 776 -18.60 -26.61 21.62
C SER A 776 -17.75 -25.97 20.54
N TYR A 777 -17.93 -24.66 20.32
CA TYR A 777 -17.07 -23.90 19.41
C TYR A 777 -15.58 -23.91 19.80
N SER A 778 -15.27 -24.09 21.10
CA SER A 778 -13.89 -24.18 21.60
C SER A 778 -13.09 -25.30 20.94
N THR A 779 -13.73 -26.43 20.61
CA THR A 779 -13.08 -27.55 19.90
C THR A 779 -12.71 -27.18 18.46
N VAL A 780 -13.61 -26.50 17.74
CA VAL A 780 -13.36 -26.01 16.36
C VAL A 780 -12.26 -24.94 16.37
N LYS A 781 -12.29 -24.03 17.35
CA LYS A 781 -11.25 -23.03 17.56
C LYS A 781 -9.88 -23.68 17.84
N LEU A 782 -9.84 -24.73 18.66
CA LEU A 782 -8.63 -25.47 19.00
C LEU A 782 -8.04 -26.21 17.78
N ALA A 783 -8.88 -26.92 17.02
CA ALA A 783 -8.49 -27.60 15.79
C ALA A 783 -7.92 -26.60 14.75
N SER A 784 -8.59 -25.46 14.56
CA SER A 784 -8.08 -24.44 13.63
C SER A 784 -6.79 -23.79 14.11
N ALA A 785 -6.61 -23.57 15.42
CA ALA A 785 -5.38 -23.03 15.98
C ALA A 785 -4.19 -24.01 15.85
N ALA A 786 -4.43 -25.32 15.96
CA ALA A 786 -3.41 -26.33 15.72
C ALA A 786 -2.94 -26.34 14.25
N ILE A 787 -3.88 -26.32 13.29
CA ILE A 787 -3.57 -26.23 11.85
C ILE A 787 -2.85 -24.93 11.53
N PHE A 788 -3.31 -23.80 12.09
CA PHE A 788 -2.64 -22.50 11.95
C PHE A 788 -1.19 -22.60 12.41
N MET A 789 -0.95 -23.06 13.64
CA MET A 789 0.39 -23.15 14.23
C MET A 789 1.38 -23.95 13.37
N GLN A 790 0.95 -25.08 12.82
CA GLN A 790 1.85 -25.95 12.06
C GLN A 790 2.16 -25.41 10.66
N HIS A 791 1.21 -24.75 10.00
CA HIS A 791 1.45 -24.06 8.73
C HIS A 791 2.29 -22.78 8.89
N ASP A 792 2.18 -22.10 10.04
CA ASP A 792 2.98 -20.91 10.37
C ASP A 792 4.45 -21.31 10.65
N LEU A 793 4.68 -22.41 11.37
CA LEU A 793 6.02 -22.98 11.63
C LEU A 793 6.68 -23.63 10.40
N ALA A 794 5.87 -24.14 9.47
CA ALA A 794 6.35 -24.68 8.21
C ALA A 794 6.81 -23.60 7.22
N CYS A 795 6.42 -22.33 7.43
CA CYS A 795 6.79 -21.18 6.59
C CYS A 795 6.47 -21.37 5.09
N GLU A 796 5.40 -22.12 4.77
CA GLU A 796 4.99 -22.42 3.40
C GLU A 796 3.76 -21.59 2.99
N GLY A 797 4.02 -20.53 2.23
CA GLY A 797 2.98 -19.69 1.62
C GLY A 797 2.05 -18.98 2.60
N VAL A 798 0.87 -18.59 2.11
CA VAL A 798 -0.15 -17.93 2.94
C VAL A 798 -0.91 -18.99 3.75
N ASN A 799 -0.77 -18.95 5.08
CA ASN A 799 -1.41 -19.90 5.99
C ASN A 799 -2.90 -20.12 5.66
N PRO A 800 -3.35 -21.36 5.34
CA PRO A 800 -4.66 -21.62 4.75
C PRO A 800 -5.81 -21.24 5.69
N THR A 801 -5.58 -21.27 7.01
CA THR A 801 -6.58 -20.87 7.99
C THR A 801 -6.87 -19.35 7.98
N LYS A 802 -6.00 -18.51 7.39
CA LYS A 802 -6.22 -17.05 7.24
C LYS A 802 -7.15 -16.73 6.07
N HIS A 803 -7.40 -17.66 5.15
CA HIS A 803 -8.24 -17.49 3.96
C HIS A 803 -9.71 -17.13 4.33
N PRO A 804 -10.40 -16.28 3.55
CA PRO A 804 -11.79 -15.88 3.82
C PRO A 804 -12.76 -17.05 4.02
N PHE A 805 -12.64 -18.13 3.23
CA PHE A 805 -13.46 -19.34 3.40
C PHE A 805 -13.30 -19.97 4.80
N CYS A 806 -12.08 -20.16 5.28
CA CYS A 806 -11.81 -20.69 6.62
C CYS A 806 -12.26 -19.73 7.75
N LYS A 807 -12.24 -18.42 7.51
CA LYS A 807 -12.83 -17.42 8.42
C LYS A 807 -14.36 -17.56 8.47
N ALA A 808 -15.02 -17.69 7.33
CA ALA A 808 -16.48 -17.88 7.23
C ALA A 808 -16.94 -19.18 7.88
N VAL A 809 -16.26 -20.31 7.64
CA VAL A 809 -16.55 -21.61 8.29
C VAL A 809 -16.45 -21.51 9.81
N ARG A 810 -15.44 -20.83 10.36
CA ARG A 810 -15.33 -20.60 11.81
C ARG A 810 -16.39 -19.67 12.35
N ALA A 811 -16.77 -18.62 11.62
CA ALA A 811 -17.87 -17.75 12.00
C ALA A 811 -19.19 -18.53 12.08
N ALA A 812 -19.50 -19.33 11.05
CA ALA A 812 -20.67 -20.22 11.04
C ALA A 812 -20.63 -21.22 12.21
N ALA A 813 -19.50 -21.89 12.45
CA ALA A 813 -19.33 -22.79 13.60
C ALA A 813 -19.49 -22.06 14.95
N LYS A 814 -19.10 -20.78 15.06
CA LYS A 814 -19.33 -19.96 16.25
C LYS A 814 -20.82 -19.64 16.46
N HIS A 815 -21.58 -19.43 15.38
CA HIS A 815 -23.03 -19.23 15.49
C HIS A 815 -23.78 -20.53 15.79
N LEU A 816 -23.34 -21.66 15.25
CA LEU A 816 -23.94 -22.98 15.47
C LEU A 816 -23.61 -23.61 16.84
N LEU A 817 -22.39 -23.39 17.37
CA LEU A 817 -21.89 -24.02 18.59
C LEU A 817 -21.55 -23.03 19.73
N GLY A 818 -21.81 -21.74 19.53
CA GLY A 818 -21.47 -20.67 20.47
C GLY A 818 -22.68 -19.90 21.03
N THR A 819 -23.88 -20.09 20.46
CA THR A 819 -25.12 -19.80 21.18
C THR A 819 -25.45 -20.97 22.09
N ALA A 820 -25.80 -20.67 23.35
CA ALA A 820 -26.39 -21.66 24.22
C ALA A 820 -27.81 -21.97 23.74
N VAL A 821 -27.94 -22.96 22.85
CA VAL A 821 -29.19 -23.73 22.78
C VAL A 821 -29.44 -24.23 24.19
N LEU A 822 -30.57 -23.83 24.78
CA LEU A 822 -31.05 -24.30 26.09
C LEU A 822 -31.27 -25.82 26.00
N ASN A 823 -30.19 -26.58 26.26
CA ASN A 823 -30.23 -28.02 26.18
C ASN A 823 -30.97 -28.56 27.41
N GLN A 824 -32.29 -28.72 27.25
CA GLN A 824 -33.22 -29.15 28.31
C GLN A 824 -32.78 -30.48 28.97
N ASN A 825 -31.97 -31.29 28.29
CA ASN A 825 -31.41 -32.54 28.82
C ASN A 825 -30.20 -32.35 29.76
N ALA A 826 -29.52 -31.20 29.74
CA ALA A 826 -28.49 -30.87 30.72
C ALA A 826 -29.12 -30.45 32.07
N ALA A 827 -30.20 -29.67 32.03
CA ALA A 827 -30.97 -29.29 33.21
C ALA A 827 -31.52 -30.52 33.95
N LEU A 828 -32.09 -31.50 33.23
CA LEU A 828 -32.56 -32.75 33.85
C LEU A 828 -31.43 -33.52 34.55
N LYS A 829 -30.26 -33.69 33.91
CA LYS A 829 -29.13 -34.43 34.50
C LYS A 829 -28.54 -33.73 35.73
N VAL A 830 -28.55 -32.39 35.75
CA VAL A 830 -28.16 -31.59 36.91
C VAL A 830 -29.21 -31.69 38.03
N ILE A 831 -30.50 -31.60 37.73
CA ILE A 831 -31.60 -31.79 38.71
C ILE A 831 -31.56 -33.18 39.35
N THR A 832 -31.29 -34.25 38.57
CA THR A 832 -31.16 -35.61 39.10
C THR A 832 -29.91 -35.79 39.97
N LYS A 833 -28.76 -35.20 39.60
CA LYS A 833 -27.55 -35.20 40.46
C LYS A 833 -27.72 -34.34 41.72
N ILE A 834 -28.49 -33.26 41.67
CA ILE A 834 -28.81 -32.41 42.82
C ILE A 834 -29.76 -33.15 43.76
N ARG A 835 -30.84 -33.79 43.26
CA ARG A 835 -31.70 -34.67 44.09
C ARG A 835 -30.88 -35.75 44.81
N ALA A 836 -30.05 -36.49 44.08
CA ALA A 836 -29.23 -37.56 44.66
C ALA A 836 -28.22 -37.07 45.74
N ARG A 837 -27.73 -35.82 45.63
CA ARG A 837 -26.86 -35.21 46.67
C ARG A 837 -27.64 -34.59 47.83
N MET A 838 -28.89 -34.18 47.65
CA MET A 838 -29.76 -33.70 48.72
C MET A 838 -30.32 -34.85 49.59
N SER A 839 -30.32 -36.09 49.10
CA SER A 839 -30.77 -37.28 49.84
C SER A 839 -29.73 -37.85 50.83
N ALA A 840 -28.52 -37.29 50.93
CA ALA A 840 -27.38 -37.91 51.62
C ALA A 840 -26.83 -37.12 52.84
N ALA A 841 -27.48 -36.03 53.26
CA ALA A 841 -27.11 -35.26 54.45
C ALA A 841 -28.34 -34.55 55.06
N PRO A 842 -29.02 -35.16 56.06
CA PRO A 842 -30.32 -34.64 56.54
C PRO A 842 -30.27 -33.26 57.24
N ASP A 843 -29.20 -32.96 57.96
CA ASP A 843 -29.24 -31.93 59.02
C ASP A 843 -28.84 -30.50 58.58
N ALA A 844 -28.31 -30.32 57.35
CA ALA A 844 -27.87 -29.00 56.88
C ALA A 844 -28.98 -28.16 56.21
N LEU A 845 -30.03 -28.79 55.68
CA LEU A 845 -31.02 -28.10 54.84
C LEU A 845 -32.01 -27.25 55.66
N GLY A 846 -32.35 -27.67 56.87
CA GLY A 846 -33.24 -26.92 57.77
C GLY A 846 -32.66 -25.56 58.17
N ALA A 847 -31.39 -25.53 58.58
CA ALA A 847 -30.69 -24.31 58.96
C ALA A 847 -30.60 -23.29 57.82
N ALA A 848 -30.34 -23.76 56.59
CA ALA A 848 -30.25 -22.92 55.40
C ALA A 848 -31.61 -22.28 55.04
N LEU A 849 -32.71 -23.05 55.08
CA LEU A 849 -34.06 -22.54 54.79
C LEU A 849 -34.50 -21.47 55.80
N SER A 850 -34.23 -21.67 57.09
CA SER A 850 -34.52 -20.68 58.14
C SER A 850 -33.66 -19.40 58.06
N ALA A 851 -32.50 -19.45 57.41
CA ALA A 851 -31.66 -18.27 57.13
C ALA A 851 -32.14 -17.53 55.87
N GLN A 852 -32.52 -18.28 54.83
CA GLN A 852 -33.01 -17.73 53.57
C GLN A 852 -34.36 -17.01 53.72
N GLN A 853 -35.28 -17.53 54.54
CA GLN A 853 -36.53 -16.85 54.87
C GLN A 853 -36.29 -15.52 55.60
N ARG A 854 -35.41 -15.50 56.61
CA ARG A 854 -35.03 -14.25 57.33
C ARG A 854 -34.37 -13.19 56.44
N LEU A 855 -33.61 -13.62 55.43
CA LEU A 855 -33.03 -12.72 54.41
C LEU A 855 -34.09 -12.18 53.43
N LEU A 856 -35.07 -13.01 53.03
CA LEU A 856 -36.17 -12.58 52.15
C LEU A 856 -37.14 -11.61 52.83
N GLU A 857 -37.38 -11.76 54.13
CA GLU A 857 -38.17 -10.81 54.93
C GLU A 857 -37.43 -9.47 55.10
N ARG A 858 -36.12 -9.49 55.42
CA ARG A 858 -35.29 -8.27 55.43
C ARG A 858 -35.23 -7.57 54.06
N GLY A 859 -35.17 -8.32 52.97
CA GLY A 859 -35.17 -7.78 51.61
C GLY A 859 -36.47 -7.06 51.21
N ARG A 860 -37.62 -7.43 51.80
CA ARG A 860 -38.90 -6.76 51.57
C ARG A 860 -39.08 -5.47 52.38
N LEU A 861 -38.35 -5.29 53.49
CA LEU A 861 -38.35 -4.06 54.28
C LEU A 861 -37.54 -2.91 53.66
N LEU A 862 -36.71 -3.18 52.63
CA LEU A 862 -35.88 -2.18 51.95
C LEU A 862 -36.52 -1.62 50.65
N ARG A 863 -37.82 -1.84 50.43
CA ARG A 863 -38.62 -1.23 49.36
C ARG A 863 -39.94 -0.65 49.87
N ALA A 864 -39.88 0.12 50.95
CA ALA A 864 -40.93 1.04 51.35
C ALA A 864 -40.48 2.50 51.10
N PRO A 865 -41.34 3.40 50.62
CA PRO A 865 -40.96 4.79 50.33
C PRO A 865 -40.79 5.59 51.62
N ALA A 866 -39.83 6.52 51.63
CA ALA A 866 -39.67 7.49 52.71
C ALA A 866 -40.69 8.64 52.56
N PRO A 867 -41.53 8.94 53.58
CA PRO A 867 -42.33 10.16 53.63
C PRO A 867 -41.50 11.35 54.14
N ALA A 868 -42.01 12.57 53.92
CA ALA A 868 -41.32 13.81 54.25
C ALA A 868 -41.54 14.29 55.71
N ALA A 869 -40.51 14.91 56.28
CA ALA A 869 -40.57 15.89 57.39
C ALA A 869 -39.25 16.71 57.32
N ALA A 870 -39.23 18.04 57.26
CA ALA A 870 -39.78 19.07 58.17
C ALA A 870 -38.90 19.32 59.41
N ALA A 871 -38.67 20.61 59.66
CA ALA A 871 -37.58 21.21 60.43
C ALA A 871 -37.72 21.21 61.98
N ALA A 872 -36.69 21.79 62.62
CA ALA A 872 -36.57 22.18 64.05
C ALA A 872 -36.42 21.03 65.07
N GLY A 873 -35.72 21.18 66.20
CA GLY A 873 -34.90 22.31 66.66
C GLY A 873 -34.77 22.32 68.20
N SER A 874 -33.54 22.43 68.72
CA SER A 874 -33.22 22.71 70.14
C SER A 874 -31.79 23.22 70.26
#